data_AF-A0A2D7B7H4-F1
#
_entry.id   AF-A0A2D7B7H4-F1
#
_cell.length_a   1.000
_cell.length_b   1.000
_cell.length_c   1.000
_cell.angle_alpha   90.00
_cell.angle_beta   90.00
_cell.angle_gamma   90.00
#
_symmetry.space_group_name_H-M   'P 1'
#
loop_
_entity.id
_entity.type
_entity.pdbx_description
1 polymer ?
#
loop_
_entity_poly.entity_id
_entity_poly.type
_entity_poly.pdbx_seq_one_letter_code
_entity_poly.pdbx_strand_id
1 'polypeptide(L)'
;MTTGSRNHGAWPSLLSLVVSICALCSIKGASPDGKERQFIENPRQLILAGRRSGEGYFSKDGSKLVFQAERDDSNPFFQIYSLDLTNGEMTRVSPGIGKTTCSYFHPNGSQILFASTHHDPQALQKQQAELEMRQSGKERRYAWDYDATMDIFSSTLNRASSPVQLTNSKGYDAEGSYSPNGDWIAFCSVRHAFPIEQLSPELRKRYEIDPSYFGEIYLMRSDGTRIKRLTKHDGYDGGPFFSPDGKRIVWRRFDQEGINADIMTMNLEGSDVRQITQDFGMAWAPFYHPSNEYIIFTSNREGFSNFELFIVDRLGYREPIQVSFTDGFDGLPVFSPDGTNLVWTSNRYASQPGSKDKGHLFISDWNHEAARLALRKSPIRQKARQKSAKQVNGGRFPDTPPIEIEAIPGIAPQRNTRAEIKEPDLSPLITEEDLKKHVYFLASDTLEGRMTGEKGSRLAAKYIAKSLKQIGIQPMTSLNGYYQPFDFSSGVEVKTDNTSLLWKNTSEENAQKTRSDLVLGVDFRPLAFSSNGDFSGELVFAGYGLKVPGEGAESYNSYAGLNVSNKVALVLRYVPEGVSSARRAVLNRYASLRYKAMIAREAGAKGILIVSGPNSPNPGKLIPMRSDQSLGDSGILAASINSDTADAWLSSSGQNLKKLQTGLDQENPHAVRALEIPESKVQLSIQLNRLRKQDNNVLGVLHPPRPDSAAPEYIMLGAHYDHLGFGEVGGFNAKGEEKMIHNGADDNASGVAAVLEMAGAIRQQLIKAPNSIKKGVIFSFWSGEELGLIGSTHFADQPPMPLERIKAYLNFDMVGRLRENRLTLQGTGSSSEWKSFIEKWNIISGFQLILQDDPYLPTDTTAFYPQGIPVLSFFTGSHEEYHRPADDPDTLNWRGLLRISQFAAKAVKSLIDNESPELTYTEVAPIQNGGQRDTLRVYLGTIPDYTSETEGVKLTGVRAGGPADKAGLKAGDVITSLAGKPIKNIYDYTYALDAATIGKTTEITILRSDVSIQKNIVPIARP
;
A
#
# COMPACT_ATOMS: atom_id res chain seq x y z
N MET A 1 -48.40 34.53 59.95
CA MET A 1 -47.33 35.41 60.47
C MET A 1 -46.11 35.26 59.58
N THR A 2 -45.72 36.36 58.93
CA THR A 2 -44.34 36.82 58.63
C THR A 2 -43.28 35.88 58.02
N THR A 3 -42.91 36.24 56.78
CA THR A 3 -41.54 36.48 56.24
C THR A 3 -40.45 35.39 56.27
N GLY A 4 -40.00 35.01 55.06
CA GLY A 4 -38.61 35.21 54.61
C GLY A 4 -37.51 34.24 55.06
N SER A 5 -36.99 33.44 54.13
CA SER A 5 -35.58 33.43 53.67
C SER A 5 -35.13 32.03 53.17
N ARG A 6 -34.16 32.08 52.26
CA ARG A 6 -33.63 31.02 51.39
C ARG A 6 -32.86 29.94 52.17
N ASN A 7 -32.93 28.67 51.76
CA ASN A 7 -31.87 28.02 50.96
C ASN A 7 -32.15 26.52 50.71
N HIS A 8 -31.52 26.06 49.64
CA HIS A 8 -31.68 24.83 48.87
C HIS A 8 -31.53 23.48 49.59
N GLY A 9 -32.23 22.47 49.05
CA GLY A 9 -31.84 21.06 49.20
C GLY A 9 -32.92 20.02 48.87
N ALA A 10 -33.00 19.65 47.58
CA ALA A 10 -33.28 18.30 47.04
C ALA A 10 -34.61 17.52 47.34
N TRP A 11 -35.28 17.16 46.23
CA TRP A 11 -36.10 15.94 45.94
C TRP A 11 -37.52 15.85 46.57
N PRO A 12 -38.50 15.07 46.01
CA PRO A 12 -38.48 14.17 44.84
C PRO A 12 -39.69 14.26 43.86
N SER A 13 -39.48 13.68 42.66
CA SER A 13 -40.37 12.98 41.71
C SER A 13 -41.91 13.09 41.76
N LEU A 14 -42.55 13.35 40.61
CA LEU A 14 -43.25 12.31 39.82
C LEU A 14 -43.69 12.78 38.42
N LEU A 15 -43.76 11.79 37.53
CA LEU A 15 -43.93 11.81 36.08
C LEU A 15 -44.98 12.78 35.50
N SER A 16 -44.61 13.42 34.38
CA SER A 16 -45.19 13.22 33.03
C SER A 16 -45.08 14.51 32.22
N LEU A 17 -44.11 14.62 31.31
CA LEU A 17 -44.30 15.39 30.07
C LEU A 17 -43.19 15.09 29.07
N VAL A 18 -43.61 14.68 27.88
CA VAL A 18 -42.83 14.66 26.65
C VAL A 18 -42.47 16.10 26.30
N VAL A 19 -41.18 16.44 26.31
CA VAL A 19 -40.67 17.67 25.71
C VAL A 19 -39.49 17.30 24.83
N SER A 20 -39.73 17.31 23.52
CA SER A 20 -38.71 17.48 22.49
C SER A 20 -38.01 18.82 22.73
N ILE A 21 -36.82 18.78 23.31
CA ILE A 21 -35.91 19.94 23.32
C ILE A 21 -35.01 19.81 22.10
N CYS A 22 -35.16 20.79 21.20
CA CYS A 22 -34.26 21.05 20.09
C CYS A 22 -32.80 21.05 20.55
N ALA A 23 -32.06 20.01 20.19
CA ALA A 23 -30.62 20.16 20.00
C ALA A 23 -30.42 20.88 18.66
N LEU A 24 -30.14 22.18 18.72
CA LEU A 24 -29.42 22.88 17.66
C LEU A 24 -28.05 22.21 17.49
N CYS A 25 -28.01 21.12 16.73
CA CYS A 25 -26.78 20.71 16.08
C CYS A 25 -26.55 21.72 14.96
N SER A 26 -25.65 22.68 15.23
CA SER A 26 -24.93 23.38 14.16
C SER A 26 -24.44 22.31 13.19
N ILE A 27 -24.96 22.35 11.96
CA ILE A 27 -24.46 21.55 10.84
C ILE A 27 -23.02 22.00 10.64
N LYS A 28 -22.07 21.29 11.25
CA LYS A 28 -20.67 21.37 10.86
C LYS A 28 -20.63 21.07 9.37
N GLY A 29 -20.04 21.99 8.59
CA GLY A 29 -19.97 21.87 7.13
C GLY A 29 -19.47 20.49 6.72
N ALA A 30 -20.14 19.89 5.73
CA ALA A 30 -19.69 18.65 5.13
C ALA A 30 -18.21 18.79 4.71
N SER A 31 -17.40 17.76 4.99
CA SER A 31 -16.03 17.67 4.49
C SER A 31 -16.02 17.81 2.96
N PRO A 32 -14.90 18.26 2.35
CA PRO A 32 -14.76 18.30 0.89
C PRO A 32 -15.23 17.00 0.22
N ASP A 33 -14.86 15.84 0.76
CA ASP A 33 -15.34 14.52 0.33
C ASP A 33 -16.86 14.38 0.38
N GLY A 34 -17.52 14.87 1.43
CA GLY A 34 -18.97 14.82 1.57
C GLY A 34 -19.71 15.70 0.55
N LYS A 35 -19.09 16.80 0.11
CA LYS A 35 -19.65 17.67 -0.94
C LYS A 35 -19.37 17.12 -2.34
N GLU A 36 -18.22 16.50 -2.57
CA GLU A 36 -17.90 15.88 -3.85
C GLU A 36 -18.76 14.63 -4.11
N ARG A 37 -18.94 13.78 -3.08
CA ARG A 37 -19.72 12.53 -3.15
C ARG A 37 -21.19 12.69 -3.54
N GLN A 38 -21.73 13.92 -3.54
CA GLN A 38 -23.09 14.17 -4.03
C GLN A 38 -23.19 14.09 -5.57
N PHE A 39 -22.08 14.29 -6.28
CA PHE A 39 -22.01 14.31 -7.74
C PHE A 39 -21.10 13.21 -8.30
N ILE A 40 -19.94 13.01 -7.66
CA ILE A 40 -18.88 12.09 -8.08
C ILE A 40 -18.78 10.98 -7.04
N GLU A 41 -19.21 9.78 -7.42
CA GLU A 41 -19.21 8.61 -6.54
C GLU A 41 -18.16 7.57 -6.99
N ASN A 42 -17.53 6.89 -6.03
CA ASN A 42 -16.53 5.84 -6.28
C ASN A 42 -15.38 6.23 -7.24
N PRO A 43 -14.72 7.39 -7.08
CA PRO A 43 -13.64 7.79 -7.97
C PRO A 43 -12.46 6.82 -7.88
N ARG A 44 -11.96 6.37 -9.04
CA ARG A 44 -10.77 5.51 -9.12
C ARG A 44 -9.85 5.90 -10.26
N GLN A 45 -8.55 5.73 -10.05
CA GLN A 45 -7.56 5.90 -11.10
C GLN A 45 -7.73 4.79 -12.14
N LEU A 46 -7.85 5.18 -13.40
CA LEU A 46 -8.07 4.26 -14.51
C LEU A 46 -6.75 3.78 -15.11
N ILE A 47 -5.77 4.67 -15.21
CA ILE A 47 -4.45 4.40 -15.82
C ILE A 47 -3.36 4.50 -14.73
N LEU A 48 -2.79 3.35 -14.37
CA LEU A 48 -1.78 3.14 -13.32
C LEU A 48 -0.35 3.12 -13.90
N ALA A 49 -0.17 2.67 -15.14
CA ALA A 49 1.12 2.57 -15.80
C ALA A 49 1.45 3.83 -16.62
N GLY A 50 2.74 4.16 -16.68
CA GLY A 50 3.24 5.35 -17.36
C GLY A 50 3.34 6.59 -16.46
N ARG A 51 3.97 7.63 -16.99
CA ARG A 51 4.30 8.86 -16.24
C ARG A 51 3.10 9.79 -16.04
N ARG A 52 2.18 9.84 -17.01
CA ARG A 52 0.97 10.65 -16.99
C ARG A 52 -0.01 10.24 -18.08
N SER A 53 -1.29 10.52 -17.86
CA SER A 53 -2.37 10.27 -18.80
C SER A 53 -3.47 11.33 -18.69
N GLY A 54 -4.15 11.64 -19.78
CA GLY A 54 -5.24 12.61 -19.78
C GLY A 54 -6.11 12.54 -21.04
N GLU A 55 -7.07 13.46 -21.15
CA GLU A 55 -7.95 13.59 -22.33
C GLU A 55 -8.63 12.28 -22.77
N GLY A 56 -9.45 11.70 -21.90
CA GLY A 56 -10.17 10.46 -22.18
C GLY A 56 -11.54 10.70 -22.80
N TYR A 57 -11.79 10.15 -24.00
CA TYR A 57 -13.08 10.26 -24.70
C TYR A 57 -13.69 8.89 -24.98
N PHE A 58 -14.99 8.75 -24.68
CA PHE A 58 -15.70 7.51 -24.91
C PHE A 58 -16.03 7.29 -26.39
N SER A 59 -16.01 6.03 -26.79
CA SER A 59 -16.69 5.54 -27.99
C SER A 59 -18.21 5.71 -27.84
N LYS A 60 -18.94 5.74 -28.96
CA LYS A 60 -20.39 6.00 -28.98
C LYS A 60 -21.22 5.02 -28.14
N ASP A 61 -20.79 3.78 -28.05
CA ASP A 61 -21.45 2.73 -27.25
C ASP A 61 -20.93 2.66 -25.80
N GLY A 62 -19.95 3.48 -25.44
CA GLY A 62 -19.35 3.52 -24.10
C GLY A 62 -18.43 2.35 -23.78
N SER A 63 -18.21 1.40 -24.70
CA SER A 63 -17.41 0.19 -24.45
C SER A 63 -15.90 0.44 -24.46
N LYS A 64 -15.46 1.51 -25.13
CA LYS A 64 -14.05 1.91 -25.26
C LYS A 64 -13.81 3.36 -24.89
N LEU A 65 -12.59 3.65 -24.44
CA LEU A 65 -12.04 4.98 -24.19
C LEU A 65 -10.83 5.20 -25.12
N VAL A 66 -10.66 6.42 -25.66
CA VAL A 66 -9.45 6.84 -26.35
C VAL A 66 -8.82 7.97 -25.57
N PHE A 67 -7.50 7.93 -25.37
CA PHE A 67 -6.81 8.88 -24.51
C PHE A 67 -5.33 9.04 -24.87
N GLN A 68 -4.69 10.04 -24.27
CA GLN A 68 -3.25 10.27 -24.41
C GLN A 68 -2.49 9.83 -23.15
N ALA A 69 -1.34 9.17 -23.33
CA ALA A 69 -0.45 8.79 -22.23
C ALA A 69 1.04 8.81 -22.60
N GLU A 70 1.89 9.14 -21.62
CA GLU A 70 3.34 8.95 -21.67
C GLU A 70 3.69 7.63 -21.01
N ARG A 71 3.71 6.55 -21.81
CA ARG A 71 3.93 5.18 -21.33
C ARG A 71 4.77 4.31 -22.28
N ASP A 72 5.40 4.94 -23.27
CA ASP A 72 6.23 4.28 -24.26
C ASP A 72 7.69 4.71 -24.05
N ASP A 73 8.55 3.78 -23.65
CA ASP A 73 9.95 4.10 -23.35
C ASP A 73 10.74 4.58 -24.59
N SER A 74 10.25 4.27 -25.79
CA SER A 74 10.86 4.73 -27.04
C SER A 74 10.44 6.14 -27.45
N ASN A 75 9.41 6.71 -26.81
CA ASN A 75 8.88 8.03 -27.14
C ASN A 75 8.55 8.85 -25.87
N PRO A 76 9.27 9.96 -25.62
CA PRO A 76 9.05 10.75 -24.40
C PRO A 76 7.78 11.62 -24.46
N PHE A 77 7.05 11.65 -25.57
CA PHE A 77 5.85 12.46 -25.75
C PHE A 77 4.57 11.63 -25.62
N PHE A 78 3.46 12.31 -25.35
CA PHE A 78 2.14 11.70 -25.36
C PHE A 78 1.89 10.92 -26.66
N GLN A 79 1.44 9.68 -26.49
CA GLN A 79 0.92 8.80 -27.55
C GLN A 79 -0.56 8.51 -27.31
N ILE A 80 -1.29 8.16 -28.38
CA ILE A 80 -2.73 7.89 -28.31
C ILE A 80 -2.98 6.40 -28.15
N TYR A 81 -3.82 6.05 -27.18
CA TYR A 81 -4.21 4.68 -26.86
C TYR A 81 -5.72 4.54 -26.87
N SER A 82 -6.19 3.38 -27.34
CA SER A 82 -7.56 2.93 -27.12
C SER A 82 -7.56 1.88 -26.02
N LEU A 83 -8.43 2.06 -25.02
CA LEU A 83 -8.71 1.13 -23.95
C LEU A 83 -10.11 0.55 -24.15
N ASP A 84 -10.24 -0.77 -24.10
CA ASP A 84 -11.51 -1.47 -24.03
C ASP A 84 -11.90 -1.67 -22.56
N LEU A 85 -13.02 -1.07 -22.15
CA LEU A 85 -13.49 -1.09 -20.77
C LEU A 85 -14.14 -2.44 -20.38
N THR A 86 -14.42 -3.30 -21.35
CA THR A 86 -15.08 -4.60 -21.13
C THR A 86 -14.09 -5.72 -20.80
N ASN A 87 -12.84 -5.59 -21.26
CA ASN A 87 -11.80 -6.61 -21.09
C ASN A 87 -10.43 -6.05 -20.66
N GLY A 88 -10.29 -4.72 -20.55
CA GLY A 88 -9.04 -4.06 -20.14
C GLY A 88 -7.97 -4.00 -21.22
N GLU A 89 -8.24 -4.48 -22.44
CA GLU A 89 -7.27 -4.47 -23.54
C GLU A 89 -6.92 -3.04 -23.95
N MET A 90 -5.64 -2.79 -24.15
CA MET A 90 -5.13 -1.49 -24.52
C MET A 90 -4.26 -1.58 -25.76
N THR A 91 -4.49 -0.68 -26.72
CA THR A 91 -3.77 -0.66 -28.00
C THR A 91 -3.33 0.75 -28.34
N ARG A 92 -2.06 0.93 -28.73
CA ARG A 92 -1.57 2.20 -29.28
C ARG A 92 -2.16 2.43 -30.66
N VAL A 93 -2.78 3.59 -30.85
CA VAL A 93 -3.43 4.00 -32.10
C VAL A 93 -2.55 4.94 -32.91
N SER A 94 -1.68 5.69 -32.22
CA SER A 94 -0.72 6.58 -32.87
C SER A 94 0.51 5.82 -33.42
N PRO A 95 1.27 6.45 -34.35
CA PRO A 95 2.43 5.82 -34.98
C PRO A 95 3.60 5.48 -34.04
N GLY A 96 3.66 6.06 -32.83
CA GLY A 96 4.82 5.95 -31.93
C GLY A 96 5.93 6.96 -32.21
N ILE A 97 5.79 7.79 -33.24
CA ILE A 97 6.77 8.82 -33.64
C ILE A 97 6.17 10.22 -33.44
N GLY A 98 7.01 11.18 -33.06
CA GLY A 98 6.61 12.56 -32.82
C GLY A 98 5.66 12.72 -31.62
N LYS A 99 5.08 13.93 -31.52
CA LYS A 99 4.08 14.28 -30.51
C LYS A 99 2.69 13.91 -31.03
N THR A 100 1.78 13.60 -30.10
CA THR A 100 0.36 13.41 -30.42
C THR A 100 -0.54 13.98 -29.34
N THR A 101 -1.76 14.36 -29.70
CA THR A 101 -2.75 14.89 -28.75
C THR A 101 -4.17 14.86 -29.32
N CYS A 102 -5.16 15.21 -28.47
CA CYS A 102 -6.55 15.50 -28.84
C CYS A 102 -7.21 14.41 -29.68
N SER A 103 -7.28 13.20 -29.12
CA SER A 103 -7.92 12.08 -29.79
C SER A 103 -9.43 12.09 -29.66
N TYR A 104 -10.17 11.57 -30.65
CA TYR A 104 -11.63 11.45 -30.56
C TYR A 104 -12.16 10.30 -31.42
N PHE A 105 -13.16 9.55 -30.94
CA PHE A 105 -13.78 8.49 -31.73
C PHE A 105 -14.71 9.04 -32.80
N HIS A 106 -14.62 8.48 -34.01
CA HIS A 106 -15.70 8.62 -34.98
C HIS A 106 -16.94 7.85 -34.47
N PRO A 107 -18.18 8.36 -34.66
CA PRO A 107 -19.42 7.70 -34.23
C PRO A 107 -19.69 6.28 -34.79
N ASN A 108 -18.88 5.81 -35.75
CA ASN A 108 -18.92 4.44 -36.28
C ASN A 108 -18.13 3.44 -35.41
N GLY A 109 -17.34 3.92 -34.43
CA GLY A 109 -16.55 3.09 -33.52
C GLY A 109 -15.25 2.52 -34.10
N SER A 110 -15.00 2.66 -35.40
CA SER A 110 -13.84 2.04 -36.08
C SER A 110 -12.69 3.00 -36.37
N GLN A 111 -12.94 4.31 -36.32
CA GLN A 111 -11.96 5.35 -36.63
C GLN A 111 -11.72 6.25 -35.43
N ILE A 112 -10.48 6.71 -35.29
CA ILE A 112 -10.01 7.59 -34.23
C ILE A 112 -9.29 8.76 -34.88
N LEU A 113 -9.74 9.96 -34.56
CA LEU A 113 -9.07 11.22 -34.86
C LEU A 113 -7.95 11.45 -33.84
N PHE A 114 -6.85 12.07 -34.24
CA PHE A 114 -5.85 12.66 -33.33
C PHE A 114 -4.96 13.65 -34.09
N ALA A 115 -4.28 14.55 -33.38
CA ALA A 115 -3.26 15.43 -33.95
C ALA A 115 -1.86 14.84 -33.77
N SER A 116 -0.95 15.04 -34.73
CA SER A 116 0.41 14.52 -34.64
C SER A 116 1.46 15.27 -35.46
N THR A 117 2.70 15.26 -34.98
CA THR A 117 3.90 15.75 -35.69
C THR A 117 4.75 14.65 -36.32
N HIS A 118 4.28 13.39 -36.37
CA HIS A 118 5.09 12.25 -36.84
C HIS A 118 5.65 12.39 -38.26
N HIS A 119 5.00 13.19 -39.11
CA HIS A 119 5.41 13.43 -40.49
C HIS A 119 6.49 14.52 -40.61
N ASP A 120 6.82 15.22 -39.52
CA ASP A 120 7.93 16.16 -39.46
C ASP A 120 9.25 15.39 -39.70
N PRO A 121 10.06 15.77 -40.71
CA PRO A 121 11.36 15.15 -40.95
C PRO A 121 12.31 15.16 -39.73
N GLN A 122 12.11 16.07 -38.78
CA GLN A 122 12.88 16.19 -37.54
C GLN A 122 12.24 15.47 -36.34
N ALA A 123 11.10 14.77 -36.50
CA ALA A 123 10.38 14.16 -35.38
C ALA A 123 11.27 13.23 -34.53
N LEU A 124 11.99 12.31 -35.17
CA LEU A 124 12.91 11.38 -34.50
C LEU A 124 14.06 12.10 -33.80
N GLN A 125 14.61 13.15 -34.43
CA GLN A 125 15.68 13.96 -33.82
C GLN A 125 15.18 14.70 -32.57
N LYS A 126 13.98 15.28 -32.63
CA LYS A 126 13.33 15.96 -31.49
C LYS A 126 13.02 14.98 -30.35
N GLN A 127 12.57 13.77 -30.66
CA GLN A 127 12.34 12.71 -29.68
C GLN A 127 13.63 12.32 -28.97
N GLN A 128 14.70 12.05 -29.73
CA GLN A 128 16.00 11.70 -29.18
C GLN A 128 16.57 12.81 -28.30
N ALA A 129 16.48 14.06 -28.74
CA ALA A 129 16.92 15.22 -27.96
C ALA A 129 16.16 15.37 -26.63
N GLU A 130 14.85 15.08 -26.62
CA GLU A 130 14.04 15.09 -25.39
C GLU A 130 14.43 13.95 -24.44
N LEU A 131 14.70 12.74 -24.95
CA LEU A 131 15.19 11.62 -24.14
C LEU A 131 16.54 11.94 -23.49
N GLU A 132 17.49 12.48 -24.26
CA GLU A 132 18.81 12.90 -23.77
C GLU A 132 18.69 14.04 -22.73
N MET A 133 17.78 14.99 -22.96
CA MET A 133 17.51 16.08 -22.02
C MET A 133 16.96 15.54 -20.69
N ARG A 134 15.99 14.61 -20.73
CA ARG A 134 15.45 13.95 -19.54
C ARG A 134 16.50 13.13 -18.80
N GLN A 135 17.35 12.39 -19.53
CA GLN A 135 18.46 11.62 -18.95
C GLN A 135 19.48 12.52 -18.25
N SER A 136 19.66 13.77 -18.70
CA SER A 136 20.53 14.75 -18.04
C SER A 136 20.00 15.27 -16.69
N GLY A 137 18.77 14.92 -16.30
CA GLY A 137 18.12 15.38 -15.08
C GLY A 137 17.62 16.83 -15.13
N LYS A 138 17.73 17.50 -16.28
CA LYS A 138 17.16 18.84 -16.49
C LYS A 138 15.64 18.72 -16.65
N GLU A 139 14.90 19.59 -15.97
CA GLU A 139 13.45 19.70 -16.14
C GLU A 139 13.11 21.05 -16.75
N ARG A 140 12.26 21.05 -17.78
CA ARG A 140 11.63 22.26 -18.30
C ARG A 140 10.25 22.41 -17.66
N ARG A 141 9.85 23.65 -17.37
CA ARG A 141 8.46 23.91 -17.02
C ARG A 141 7.59 23.50 -18.20
N TYR A 142 6.51 22.77 -17.93
CA TYR A 142 5.56 22.37 -18.96
C TYR A 142 5.03 23.60 -19.69
N ALA A 143 5.13 23.59 -21.02
CA ALA A 143 4.52 24.55 -21.92
C ALA A 143 3.85 23.75 -23.05
N TRP A 144 2.67 24.17 -23.48
CA TRP A 144 2.01 23.55 -24.62
C TRP A 144 2.71 23.99 -25.91
N ASP A 145 3.21 23.02 -26.68
CA ASP A 145 3.95 23.31 -27.90
C ASP A 145 2.99 23.44 -29.08
N TYR A 146 2.92 24.63 -29.66
CA TYR A 146 2.18 24.91 -30.89
C TYR A 146 3.06 24.61 -32.12
N ASP A 147 3.46 23.35 -32.28
CA ASP A 147 4.32 22.90 -33.36
C ASP A 147 3.71 23.23 -34.74
N ALA A 148 4.50 23.86 -35.61
CA ALA A 148 4.07 24.30 -36.95
C ALA A 148 3.87 23.16 -37.97
N THR A 149 4.12 21.92 -37.55
CA THR A 149 3.93 20.67 -38.29
C THR A 149 2.90 19.78 -37.61
N MET A 150 2.08 20.32 -36.71
CA MET A 150 1.01 19.56 -36.06
C MET A 150 -0.19 19.51 -37.02
N ASP A 151 -0.49 18.32 -37.52
CA ASP A 151 -1.63 18.07 -38.40
C ASP A 151 -2.61 17.07 -37.78
N ILE A 152 -3.85 17.07 -38.27
CA ILE A 152 -4.91 16.15 -37.87
C ILE A 152 -4.87 14.91 -38.75
N PHE A 153 -4.96 13.75 -38.11
CA PHE A 153 -4.95 12.43 -38.73
C PHE A 153 -6.12 11.58 -38.25
N SER A 154 -6.52 10.62 -39.08
CA SER A 154 -7.49 9.58 -38.73
C SER A 154 -6.87 8.20 -38.89
N SER A 155 -7.08 7.32 -37.91
CA SER A 155 -6.58 5.94 -37.93
C SER A 155 -7.66 4.94 -37.53
N THR A 156 -7.55 3.72 -38.04
CA THR A 156 -8.28 2.55 -37.52
C THR A 156 -7.37 1.76 -36.59
N LEU A 157 -7.93 1.01 -35.65
CA LEU A 157 -7.14 0.18 -34.70
C LEU A 157 -6.10 -0.73 -35.40
N ASN A 158 -6.38 -1.21 -36.62
CA ASN A 158 -5.48 -2.09 -37.38
C ASN A 158 -4.47 -1.37 -38.29
N ARG A 159 -4.45 -0.03 -38.31
CA ARG A 159 -3.57 0.77 -39.20
C ARG A 159 -2.79 1.86 -38.45
N ALA A 160 -2.49 1.63 -37.17
CA ALA A 160 -1.79 2.60 -36.32
C ALA A 160 -0.48 3.15 -36.93
N SER A 161 0.23 2.36 -37.73
CA SER A 161 1.49 2.73 -38.39
C SER A 161 1.33 3.55 -39.68
N SER A 162 0.12 3.75 -40.18
CA SER A 162 -0.13 4.50 -41.43
C SER A 162 -1.46 5.25 -41.37
N PRO A 163 -1.57 6.27 -40.49
CA PRO A 163 -2.79 7.06 -40.37
C PRO A 163 -3.01 7.92 -41.61
N VAL A 164 -4.28 8.26 -41.88
CA VAL A 164 -4.67 9.13 -43.00
C VAL A 164 -4.58 10.58 -42.56
N GLN A 165 -3.78 11.38 -43.25
CA GLN A 165 -3.65 12.82 -43.01
C GLN A 165 -4.88 13.57 -43.52
N LEU A 166 -5.53 14.36 -42.66
CA LEU A 166 -6.73 15.15 -42.98
C LEU A 166 -6.41 16.64 -43.17
N THR A 167 -5.35 17.15 -42.56
CA THR A 167 -4.84 18.52 -42.77
C THR A 167 -3.37 18.48 -43.18
N ASN A 168 -2.92 19.48 -43.92
CA ASN A 168 -1.54 19.63 -44.36
C ASN A 168 -1.09 21.11 -44.35
N SER A 169 -1.75 21.93 -43.53
CA SER A 169 -1.51 23.37 -43.50
C SER A 169 -0.40 23.68 -42.51
N LYS A 170 0.49 24.61 -42.88
CA LYS A 170 1.56 25.02 -41.96
C LYS A 170 0.94 25.68 -40.73
N GLY A 171 1.37 25.25 -39.55
CA GLY A 171 0.85 25.71 -38.27
C GLY A 171 0.45 24.54 -37.37
N TYR A 172 -0.43 24.86 -36.43
CA TYR A 172 -0.99 23.95 -35.45
C TYR A 172 -2.45 23.67 -35.81
N ASP A 173 -2.74 22.47 -36.30
CA ASP A 173 -4.07 21.91 -36.47
C ASP A 173 -4.29 20.79 -35.44
N ALA A 174 -5.15 21.02 -34.44
CA ALA A 174 -5.42 20.04 -33.39
C ALA A 174 -6.78 20.26 -32.71
N GLU A 175 -7.00 19.62 -31.55
CA GLU A 175 -8.21 19.79 -30.73
C GLU A 175 -9.50 19.46 -31.50
N GLY A 176 -9.41 18.44 -32.36
CA GLY A 176 -10.49 18.03 -33.23
C GLY A 176 -11.53 17.16 -32.51
N SER A 177 -12.81 17.37 -32.81
CA SER A 177 -13.90 16.49 -32.41
C SER A 177 -14.83 16.20 -33.57
N TYR A 178 -15.41 14.99 -33.60
CA TYR A 178 -16.42 14.63 -34.60
C TYR A 178 -17.81 15.11 -34.16
N SER A 179 -18.60 15.57 -35.12
CA SER A 179 -20.05 15.74 -34.97
C SER A 179 -20.75 14.41 -34.62
N PRO A 180 -21.92 14.42 -33.94
CA PRO A 180 -22.60 13.19 -33.50
C PRO A 180 -22.96 12.22 -34.64
N ASN A 181 -23.13 12.72 -35.86
CA ASN A 181 -23.38 11.92 -37.05
C ASN A 181 -22.10 11.53 -37.82
N GLY A 182 -20.93 12.06 -37.45
CA GLY A 182 -19.62 11.74 -38.04
C GLY A 182 -19.29 12.50 -39.33
N ASP A 183 -20.14 13.41 -39.77
CA ASP A 183 -19.99 14.10 -41.06
C ASP A 183 -18.99 15.25 -41.04
N TRP A 184 -18.83 15.87 -39.87
CA TRP A 184 -18.05 17.08 -39.66
C TRP A 184 -17.04 16.91 -38.54
N ILE A 185 -15.92 17.62 -38.66
CA ILE A 185 -14.89 17.81 -37.64
C ILE A 185 -14.81 19.30 -37.33
N ALA A 186 -14.95 19.66 -36.06
CA ALA A 186 -14.60 20.99 -35.55
C ALA A 186 -13.23 20.90 -34.89
N PHE A 187 -12.35 21.88 -35.11
CA PHE A 187 -10.97 21.82 -34.64
C PHE A 187 -10.36 23.22 -34.45
N CYS A 188 -9.26 23.32 -33.72
CA CYS A 188 -8.49 24.54 -33.54
C CYS A 188 -7.39 24.65 -34.61
N SER A 189 -7.21 25.83 -35.20
CA SER A 189 -6.12 26.09 -36.14
C SER A 189 -5.55 27.49 -36.09
N VAL A 190 -4.23 27.58 -36.18
CA VAL A 190 -3.48 28.85 -36.37
C VAL A 190 -3.12 29.13 -37.84
N ARG A 191 -3.63 28.33 -38.80
CA ARG A 191 -3.24 28.40 -40.22
C ARG A 191 -3.35 29.79 -40.85
N HIS A 192 -4.22 30.64 -40.33
CA HIS A 192 -4.44 31.98 -40.85
C HIS A 192 -3.28 32.95 -40.55
N ALA A 193 -2.39 32.59 -39.63
CA ALA A 193 -1.17 33.35 -39.34
C ALA A 193 -0.09 33.12 -40.41
N PHE A 194 -0.27 32.15 -41.30
CA PHE A 194 0.72 31.77 -42.31
C PHE A 194 0.36 32.28 -43.72
N PRO A 195 1.37 32.70 -44.51
CA PRO A 195 2.79 32.82 -44.14
C PRO A 195 3.03 34.00 -43.18
N ILE A 196 3.85 33.81 -42.13
CA ILE A 196 4.07 34.79 -41.04
C ILE A 196 4.69 36.11 -41.54
N GLU A 197 5.30 36.08 -42.71
CA GLU A 197 5.87 37.21 -43.41
C GLU A 197 4.79 38.20 -43.90
N GLN A 198 3.53 37.77 -43.98
CA GLN A 198 2.39 38.61 -44.33
C GLN A 198 1.71 39.26 -43.11
N LEU A 199 2.06 38.86 -41.89
CA LEU A 199 1.59 39.53 -40.68
C LEU A 199 2.19 40.93 -40.56
N SER A 200 1.44 41.85 -39.94
CA SER A 200 1.98 43.16 -39.56
C SER A 200 3.16 42.99 -38.59
N PRO A 201 4.07 43.97 -38.46
CA PRO A 201 5.19 43.89 -37.52
C PRO A 201 4.76 43.55 -36.08
N GLU A 202 3.63 44.11 -35.64
CA GLU A 202 3.07 43.88 -34.30
C GLU A 202 2.59 42.44 -34.13
N LEU A 203 1.83 41.91 -35.11
CA LEU A 203 1.32 40.54 -35.08
C LEU A 203 2.43 39.51 -35.25
N ARG A 204 3.48 39.81 -36.04
CA ARG A 204 4.66 38.94 -36.15
C ARG A 204 5.38 38.83 -34.82
N LYS A 205 5.59 39.96 -34.13
CA LYS A 205 6.16 39.97 -32.78
C LYS A 205 5.27 39.22 -31.78
N ARG A 206 3.94 39.35 -31.92
CA ARG A 206 2.99 38.59 -31.09
C ARG A 206 3.13 37.07 -31.33
N TYR A 207 3.26 36.63 -32.57
CA TYR A 207 3.49 35.22 -32.93
C TYR A 207 4.80 34.68 -32.34
N GLU A 208 5.89 35.46 -32.37
CA GLU A 208 7.18 35.06 -31.77
C GLU A 208 7.10 34.87 -30.25
N ILE A 209 6.19 35.58 -29.57
CA ILE A 209 5.98 35.48 -28.13
C ILE A 209 5.01 34.34 -27.80
N ASP A 210 3.88 34.28 -28.51
CA ASP A 210 2.78 33.37 -28.25
C ASP A 210 2.04 33.02 -29.56
N PRO A 211 2.42 31.90 -30.21
CA PRO A 211 1.73 31.41 -31.40
C PRO A 211 0.25 31.08 -31.15
N SER A 212 -0.13 30.77 -29.92
CA SER A 212 -1.53 30.42 -29.58
C SER A 212 -2.48 31.59 -29.76
N TYR A 213 -1.99 32.83 -29.71
CA TYR A 213 -2.80 34.02 -29.94
C TYR A 213 -3.62 33.99 -31.26
N PHE A 214 -3.21 33.18 -32.23
CA PHE A 214 -3.86 33.01 -33.52
C PHE A 214 -4.79 31.77 -33.60
N GLY A 215 -5.06 31.11 -32.48
CA GLY A 215 -5.91 29.91 -32.43
C GLY A 215 -7.37 30.26 -32.71
N GLU A 216 -7.96 29.61 -33.71
CA GLU A 216 -9.34 29.86 -34.12
C GLU A 216 -10.08 28.55 -34.39
N ILE A 217 -11.40 28.55 -34.26
CA ILE A 217 -12.25 27.41 -34.55
C ILE A 217 -12.50 27.31 -36.06
N TYR A 218 -12.24 26.12 -36.60
CA TYR A 218 -12.55 25.72 -37.97
C TYR A 218 -13.50 24.53 -37.99
N LEU A 219 -14.18 24.37 -39.11
CA LEU A 219 -15.06 23.25 -39.42
C LEU A 219 -14.64 22.64 -40.76
N MET A 220 -14.58 21.32 -40.86
CA MET A 220 -14.32 20.60 -42.10
C MET A 220 -15.17 19.34 -42.20
N ARG A 221 -15.32 18.77 -43.41
CA ARG A 221 -15.88 17.43 -43.59
C ARG A 221 -14.94 16.39 -42.99
N SER A 222 -15.49 15.24 -42.59
CA SER A 222 -14.71 14.16 -41.98
C SER A 222 -13.61 13.56 -42.87
N ASP A 223 -13.63 13.85 -44.17
CA ASP A 223 -12.60 13.51 -45.15
C ASP A 223 -11.51 14.60 -45.33
N GLY A 224 -11.55 15.68 -44.57
CA GLY A 224 -10.62 16.81 -44.64
C GLY A 224 -11.03 17.93 -45.63
N THR A 225 -12.14 17.77 -46.35
CA THR A 225 -12.58 18.76 -47.35
C THR A 225 -13.47 19.87 -46.75
N ARG A 226 -13.79 20.90 -47.56
CA ARG A 226 -14.73 22.00 -47.22
C ARG A 226 -14.40 22.73 -45.90
N ILE A 227 -13.14 23.05 -45.70
CA ILE A 227 -12.67 23.76 -44.52
C ILE A 227 -13.26 25.19 -44.47
N LYS A 228 -13.82 25.59 -43.33
CA LYS A 228 -14.42 26.91 -43.05
C LYS A 228 -13.93 27.43 -41.69
N ARG A 229 -13.44 28.67 -41.65
CA ARG A 229 -13.12 29.40 -40.41
C ARG A 229 -14.40 29.92 -39.77
N LEU A 230 -14.67 29.60 -38.50
CA LEU A 230 -15.88 30.01 -37.78
C LEU A 230 -15.66 31.24 -36.88
N THR A 231 -14.47 31.38 -36.28
CA THR A 231 -14.13 32.50 -35.39
C THR A 231 -13.05 33.39 -36.00
N LYS A 232 -13.03 34.67 -35.61
CA LYS A 232 -12.12 35.72 -36.13
C LYS A 232 -11.75 36.71 -35.01
N HIS A 233 -11.51 36.19 -33.81
CA HIS A 233 -11.32 36.99 -32.61
C HIS A 233 -9.84 37.11 -32.27
N ASP A 234 -9.42 38.27 -31.76
CA ASP A 234 -8.06 38.48 -31.28
C ASP A 234 -7.84 37.71 -29.97
N GLY A 235 -6.97 36.70 -29.99
CA GLY A 235 -6.75 35.79 -28.86
C GLY A 235 -7.07 34.34 -29.23
N TYR A 236 -6.92 33.44 -28.27
CA TYR A 236 -7.03 32.01 -28.53
C TYR A 236 -8.47 31.49 -28.38
N ASP A 237 -9.03 30.92 -29.44
CA ASP A 237 -10.24 30.10 -29.45
C ASP A 237 -9.87 28.63 -29.73
N GLY A 238 -10.25 27.69 -28.85
CA GLY A 238 -9.92 26.28 -29.02
C GLY A 238 -10.76 25.27 -28.23
N GLY A 239 -10.44 23.98 -28.39
CA GLY A 239 -11.15 22.85 -27.79
C GLY A 239 -12.64 22.77 -28.15
N PRO A 240 -13.01 22.80 -29.44
CA PRO A 240 -14.40 22.75 -29.85
C PRO A 240 -15.00 21.34 -29.69
N PHE A 241 -16.20 21.27 -29.10
CA PHE A 241 -17.04 20.07 -29.05
C PHE A 241 -18.44 20.35 -29.58
N PHE A 242 -19.04 19.36 -30.24
CA PHE A 242 -20.43 19.45 -30.69
C PHE A 242 -21.40 19.20 -29.53
N SER A 243 -22.57 19.85 -29.56
CA SER A 243 -23.69 19.47 -28.72
C SER A 243 -24.22 18.08 -29.10
N PRO A 244 -24.85 17.32 -28.17
CA PRO A 244 -25.36 15.99 -28.44
C PRO A 244 -26.37 15.93 -29.60
N ASP A 245 -27.12 17.02 -29.84
CA ASP A 245 -28.05 17.15 -30.96
C ASP A 245 -27.37 17.60 -32.29
N GLY A 246 -26.06 17.83 -32.28
CA GLY A 246 -25.26 18.24 -33.43
C GLY A 246 -25.50 19.67 -33.92
N LYS A 247 -26.27 20.50 -33.20
CA LYS A 247 -26.69 21.82 -33.67
C LYS A 247 -25.76 22.96 -33.27
N ARG A 248 -24.94 22.77 -32.24
CA ARG A 248 -24.05 23.80 -31.69
C ARG A 248 -22.64 23.27 -31.47
N ILE A 249 -21.70 24.18 -31.41
CA ILE A 249 -20.33 23.97 -30.96
C ILE A 249 -20.14 24.72 -29.64
N VAL A 250 -19.51 24.08 -28.66
CA VAL A 250 -18.98 24.70 -27.43
C VAL A 250 -17.46 24.76 -27.52
N TRP A 251 -16.82 25.84 -27.05
CA TRP A 251 -15.36 25.97 -27.04
C TRP A 251 -14.90 26.90 -25.92
N ARG A 252 -13.58 26.98 -25.69
CA ARG A 252 -12.97 27.96 -24.78
C ARG A 252 -12.43 29.16 -25.57
N ARG A 253 -12.63 30.36 -25.04
CA ARG A 253 -12.09 31.62 -25.56
C ARG A 253 -11.23 32.30 -24.52
N PHE A 254 -9.99 32.63 -24.86
CA PHE A 254 -9.16 33.51 -24.05
C PHE A 254 -9.39 34.98 -24.37
N ASP A 255 -9.19 35.84 -23.38
CA ASP A 255 -9.03 37.28 -23.60
C ASP A 255 -7.74 37.59 -24.39
N GLN A 256 -7.58 38.84 -24.82
CA GLN A 256 -6.44 39.25 -25.66
C GLN A 256 -5.10 39.10 -24.92
N GLU A 257 -5.13 39.28 -23.60
CA GLU A 257 -4.00 39.15 -22.69
C GLU A 257 -3.62 37.69 -22.42
N GLY A 258 -4.54 36.73 -22.65
CA GLY A 258 -4.34 35.31 -22.38
C GLY A 258 -4.48 34.94 -20.90
N ILE A 259 -5.12 35.78 -20.09
CA ILE A 259 -5.20 35.63 -18.63
C ILE A 259 -6.48 34.88 -18.22
N ASN A 260 -7.62 35.27 -18.78
CA ASN A 260 -8.92 34.65 -18.48
C ASN A 260 -9.40 33.85 -19.68
N ALA A 261 -10.18 32.81 -19.39
CA ALA A 261 -10.85 32.03 -20.42
C ALA A 261 -12.33 31.86 -20.09
N ASP A 262 -13.17 31.95 -21.10
CA ASP A 262 -14.61 31.76 -21.01
C ASP A 262 -15.11 30.66 -21.93
N ILE A 263 -16.17 29.98 -21.51
CA ILE A 263 -16.88 29.00 -22.32
C ILE A 263 -17.86 29.71 -23.22
N MET A 264 -17.82 29.38 -24.51
CA MET A 264 -18.63 29.99 -25.56
C MET A 264 -19.42 28.92 -26.31
N THR A 265 -20.57 29.27 -26.91
CA THR A 265 -21.29 28.40 -27.83
C THR A 265 -21.78 29.13 -29.08
N MET A 266 -21.91 28.44 -30.20
CA MET A 266 -22.40 28.97 -31.48
C MET A 266 -23.11 27.89 -32.28
N ASN A 267 -23.85 28.26 -33.32
CA ASN A 267 -24.33 27.30 -34.31
C ASN A 267 -23.23 26.94 -35.32
N LEU A 268 -23.47 25.89 -36.14
CA LEU A 268 -22.48 25.41 -37.12
C LEU A 268 -22.12 26.43 -38.21
N GLU A 269 -22.93 27.48 -38.39
CA GLU A 269 -22.64 28.54 -39.34
C GLU A 269 -21.66 29.59 -38.81
N GLY A 270 -21.34 29.57 -37.50
CA GLY A 270 -20.53 30.57 -36.81
C GLY A 270 -21.33 31.76 -36.28
N SER A 271 -22.65 31.66 -36.22
CA SER A 271 -23.56 32.71 -35.71
C SER A 271 -24.25 32.29 -34.40
N ASP A 272 -25.08 33.16 -33.82
CA ASP A 272 -25.71 32.96 -32.50
C ASP A 272 -24.69 32.61 -31.41
N VAL A 273 -23.58 33.38 -31.38
CA VAL A 273 -22.52 33.25 -30.38
C VAL A 273 -23.05 33.65 -28.99
N ARG A 274 -22.82 32.80 -28.00
CA ARG A 274 -23.25 32.98 -26.61
C ARG A 274 -22.09 32.70 -25.67
N GLN A 275 -21.88 33.60 -24.72
CA GLN A 275 -20.96 33.43 -23.61
C GLN A 275 -21.67 32.71 -22.45
N ILE A 276 -21.12 31.57 -22.03
CA ILE A 276 -21.70 30.66 -21.03
C ILE A 276 -21.13 30.94 -19.63
N THR A 277 -19.85 31.29 -19.53
CA THR A 277 -19.21 31.73 -18.28
C THR A 277 -18.79 33.19 -18.39
N GLN A 278 -18.62 33.87 -17.25
CA GLN A 278 -18.10 35.22 -17.21
C GLN A 278 -17.31 35.40 -15.91
N ASP A 279 -16.13 36.01 -15.99
CA ASP A 279 -15.30 36.38 -14.82
C ASP A 279 -14.99 35.16 -13.91
N PHE A 280 -14.75 34.00 -14.53
CA PHE A 280 -14.63 32.71 -13.83
C PHE A 280 -13.19 32.16 -13.85
N GLY A 281 -12.19 33.06 -13.89
CA GLY A 281 -10.80 32.70 -14.10
C GLY A 281 -10.58 32.04 -15.47
N MET A 282 -9.80 30.97 -15.49
CA MET A 282 -9.57 30.15 -16.70
C MET A 282 -10.65 29.07 -16.82
N ALA A 283 -11.83 29.40 -17.35
CA ALA A 283 -12.83 28.39 -17.69
C ALA A 283 -12.48 27.71 -19.02
N TRP A 284 -12.21 26.40 -18.99
CA TRP A 284 -11.72 25.66 -20.16
C TRP A 284 -12.18 24.20 -20.17
N ALA A 285 -11.85 23.48 -21.26
CA ALA A 285 -12.23 22.09 -21.51
C ALA A 285 -13.75 21.80 -21.33
N PRO A 286 -14.64 22.54 -22.01
CA PRO A 286 -16.08 22.34 -21.87
C PRO A 286 -16.54 21.04 -22.53
N PHE A 287 -17.48 20.34 -21.91
CA PHE A 287 -18.11 19.15 -22.49
C PHE A 287 -19.61 19.11 -22.15
N TYR A 288 -20.45 18.69 -23.11
CA TYR A 288 -21.88 18.56 -22.88
C TYR A 288 -22.20 17.27 -22.13
N HIS A 289 -23.16 17.34 -21.20
CA HIS A 289 -23.84 16.13 -20.74
C HIS A 289 -24.72 15.56 -21.88
N PRO A 290 -24.82 14.23 -22.07
CA PRO A 290 -25.61 13.63 -23.16
C PRO A 290 -27.10 14.01 -23.15
N SER A 291 -27.66 14.38 -22.00
CA SER A 291 -29.03 14.94 -21.91
C SER A 291 -29.20 16.30 -22.61
N ASN A 292 -28.08 16.95 -22.99
CA ASN A 292 -28.02 18.29 -23.57
C ASN A 292 -28.60 19.37 -22.64
N GLU A 293 -28.71 19.14 -21.33
CA GLU A 293 -29.27 20.12 -20.38
C GLU A 293 -28.21 21.09 -19.82
N TYR A 294 -26.96 20.65 -19.70
CA TYR A 294 -25.87 21.42 -19.09
C TYR A 294 -24.50 21.05 -19.68
N ILE A 295 -23.52 21.88 -19.37
CA ILE A 295 -22.11 21.75 -19.76
C ILE A 295 -21.28 21.59 -18.47
N ILE A 296 -20.32 20.69 -18.48
CA ILE A 296 -19.25 20.60 -17.48
C ILE A 296 -17.98 21.26 -18.03
N PHE A 297 -17.19 21.90 -17.18
CA PHE A 297 -15.94 22.55 -17.56
C PHE A 297 -14.99 22.64 -16.37
N THR A 298 -13.74 23.02 -16.63
CA THR A 298 -12.68 23.17 -15.63
C THR A 298 -12.39 24.64 -15.37
N SER A 299 -12.13 25.03 -14.12
CA SER A 299 -11.72 26.40 -13.78
C SER A 299 -10.80 26.48 -12.58
N ASN A 300 -9.89 27.47 -12.59
CA ASN A 300 -9.03 27.84 -11.46
C ASN A 300 -9.62 28.94 -10.56
N ARG A 301 -10.95 29.12 -10.56
CA ARG A 301 -11.63 30.16 -9.76
C ARG A 301 -11.28 30.10 -8.27
N GLU A 302 -11.07 28.90 -7.74
CA GLU A 302 -10.76 28.68 -6.32
C GLU A 302 -9.28 28.94 -5.97
N GLY A 303 -8.42 29.13 -6.96
CA GLY A 303 -7.01 29.50 -6.75
C GLY A 303 -6.15 29.27 -7.99
N PHE A 304 -5.10 30.07 -8.17
CA PHE A 304 -4.26 30.06 -9.37
C PHE A 304 -3.72 28.67 -9.77
N SER A 305 -3.36 27.85 -8.78
CA SER A 305 -2.86 26.48 -8.96
C SER A 305 -3.89 25.40 -8.64
N ASN A 306 -5.13 25.76 -8.30
CA ASN A 306 -6.20 24.82 -7.98
C ASN A 306 -7.27 24.81 -9.07
N PHE A 307 -7.30 23.78 -9.89
CA PHE A 307 -8.30 23.60 -10.94
C PHE A 307 -9.36 22.60 -10.51
N GLU A 308 -10.63 23.02 -10.60
CA GLU A 308 -11.79 22.24 -10.19
C GLU A 308 -12.80 22.14 -11.32
N LEU A 309 -13.69 21.15 -11.23
CA LEU A 309 -14.79 20.91 -12.16
C LEU A 309 -16.03 21.70 -11.75
N PHE A 310 -16.70 22.27 -12.75
CA PHE A 310 -17.93 23.03 -12.59
C PHE A 310 -18.96 22.63 -13.63
N ILE A 311 -20.24 22.71 -13.28
CA ILE A 311 -21.37 22.55 -14.21
C ILE A 311 -22.15 23.85 -14.35
N VAL A 312 -22.72 24.08 -15.53
CA VAL A 312 -23.56 25.25 -15.84
C VAL A 312 -24.66 24.84 -16.81
N ASP A 313 -25.85 25.42 -16.67
CA ASP A 313 -26.92 25.16 -17.64
C ASP A 313 -26.48 25.52 -19.07
N ARG A 314 -26.98 24.78 -20.06
CA ARG A 314 -26.51 24.91 -21.46
C ARG A 314 -26.66 26.32 -22.06
N LEU A 315 -27.48 27.17 -21.45
CA LEU A 315 -27.74 28.54 -21.90
C LEU A 315 -26.92 29.58 -21.12
N GLY A 316 -26.22 29.18 -20.06
CA GLY A 316 -25.43 30.07 -19.19
C GLY A 316 -26.27 31.04 -18.37
N TYR A 317 -27.54 30.74 -18.10
CA TYR A 317 -28.43 31.65 -17.38
C TYR A 317 -28.26 31.62 -15.87
N ARG A 318 -27.70 30.54 -15.32
CA ARG A 318 -27.50 30.33 -13.89
C ARG A 318 -26.03 30.36 -13.51
N GLU A 319 -25.76 30.63 -12.24
CA GLU A 319 -24.40 30.57 -11.71
C GLU A 319 -23.84 29.15 -11.82
N PRO A 320 -22.58 28.96 -12.24
CA PRO A 320 -21.96 27.65 -12.27
C PRO A 320 -21.81 27.04 -10.88
N ILE A 321 -21.85 25.72 -10.81
CA ILE A 321 -21.79 24.94 -9.57
C ILE A 321 -20.52 24.10 -9.58
N GLN A 322 -19.72 24.22 -8.53
CA GLN A 322 -18.54 23.37 -8.31
C GLN A 322 -18.97 21.93 -7.99
N VAL A 323 -18.33 20.95 -8.63
CA VAL A 323 -18.65 19.53 -8.45
C VAL A 323 -17.47 18.67 -8.00
N SER A 324 -16.23 19.15 -8.13
CA SER A 324 -15.04 18.58 -7.48
C SER A 324 -14.49 19.53 -6.41
N PHE A 325 -13.83 18.97 -5.40
CA PHE A 325 -13.32 19.74 -4.25
C PHE A 325 -11.94 19.26 -3.79
N THR A 326 -11.15 18.72 -4.72
CA THR A 326 -9.83 18.13 -4.42
C THR A 326 -8.73 19.08 -4.86
N ASP A 327 -7.99 19.64 -3.90
CA ASP A 327 -6.86 20.54 -4.17
C ASP A 327 -5.90 19.97 -5.23
N GLY A 328 -5.54 20.80 -6.20
CA GLY A 328 -4.57 20.51 -7.25
C GLY A 328 -5.16 20.68 -8.63
N PHE A 329 -5.38 19.57 -9.33
CA PHE A 329 -5.90 19.62 -10.69
C PHE A 329 -6.97 18.54 -10.84
N ASP A 330 -8.18 18.97 -11.16
CA ASP A 330 -9.24 18.19 -11.77
C ASP A 330 -9.65 18.90 -13.06
N GLY A 331 -9.44 18.24 -14.21
CA GLY A 331 -9.71 18.87 -15.49
C GLY A 331 -9.98 17.91 -16.63
N LEU A 332 -10.35 18.48 -17.79
CA LEU A 332 -10.68 17.72 -19.01
C LEU A 332 -11.83 16.69 -18.79
N PRO A 333 -12.98 17.12 -18.24
CA PRO A 333 -14.10 16.23 -17.92
C PRO A 333 -14.86 15.76 -19.16
N VAL A 334 -15.22 14.48 -19.21
CA VAL A 334 -16.00 13.86 -20.28
C VAL A 334 -17.01 12.87 -19.70
N PHE A 335 -18.28 13.03 -20.07
CA PHE A 335 -19.34 12.09 -19.67
C PHE A 335 -19.36 10.85 -20.57
N SER A 336 -19.72 9.71 -20.01
CA SER A 336 -20.08 8.54 -20.81
C SER A 336 -21.34 8.79 -21.65
N PRO A 337 -21.55 8.07 -22.77
CA PRO A 337 -22.69 8.30 -23.65
C PRO A 337 -24.06 8.11 -22.99
N ASP A 338 -24.14 7.25 -21.96
CA ASP A 338 -25.33 7.04 -21.13
C ASP A 338 -25.50 8.09 -20.01
N GLY A 339 -24.49 8.93 -19.78
CA GLY A 339 -24.51 9.98 -18.77
C GLY A 339 -24.34 9.50 -17.33
N THR A 340 -23.97 8.23 -17.11
CA THR A 340 -23.85 7.67 -15.75
C THR A 340 -22.43 7.66 -15.21
N ASN A 341 -21.42 7.91 -16.04
CA ASN A 341 -20.02 7.97 -15.63
C ASN A 341 -19.37 9.28 -16.05
N LEU A 342 -18.36 9.69 -15.29
CA LEU A 342 -17.49 10.82 -15.60
C LEU A 342 -16.05 10.32 -15.67
N VAL A 343 -15.35 10.67 -16.75
CA VAL A 343 -13.89 10.54 -16.87
C VAL A 343 -13.27 11.93 -16.84
N TRP A 344 -12.17 12.10 -16.12
CA TRP A 344 -11.43 13.35 -16.06
C TRP A 344 -9.97 13.08 -15.71
N THR A 345 -9.12 14.08 -15.92
CA THR A 345 -7.70 14.05 -15.57
C THR A 345 -7.52 14.67 -14.20
N SER A 346 -6.85 13.98 -13.29
CA SER A 346 -6.69 14.44 -11.91
C SER A 346 -5.30 14.17 -11.34
N ASN A 347 -4.92 14.98 -10.37
CA ASN A 347 -3.79 14.74 -9.47
C ASN A 347 -4.22 14.12 -8.12
N ARG A 348 -5.51 13.77 -7.98
CA ARG A 348 -6.01 13.11 -6.77
C ARG A 348 -5.25 11.82 -6.52
N TYR A 349 -4.91 11.57 -5.26
CA TYR A 349 -4.13 10.40 -4.81
C TYR A 349 -2.69 10.30 -5.32
N ALA A 350 -2.08 11.40 -5.77
CA ALA A 350 -0.63 11.45 -5.96
C ALA A 350 0.08 11.01 -4.67
N SER A 351 0.94 9.99 -4.79
CA SER A 351 1.42 9.14 -3.68
C SER A 351 2.26 9.88 -2.62
N GLN A 352 2.69 11.11 -2.87
CA GLN A 352 3.38 12.01 -1.94
C GLN A 352 3.24 13.48 -2.40
N PRO A 353 3.22 14.47 -1.50
CA PRO A 353 3.52 15.87 -1.84
C PRO A 353 4.91 15.96 -2.51
N GLY A 354 4.97 16.45 -3.75
CA GLY A 354 6.21 16.52 -4.53
C GLY A 354 6.51 15.30 -5.41
N SER A 355 5.57 14.35 -5.54
CA SER A 355 5.70 13.27 -6.53
C SER A 355 5.80 13.82 -7.97
N LYS A 356 6.52 13.10 -8.83
CA LYS A 356 6.72 13.45 -10.24
C LYS A 356 5.50 13.08 -11.13
N ASP A 357 4.51 12.42 -10.54
CA ASP A 357 3.28 11.94 -11.19
C ASP A 357 2.28 13.09 -11.29
N LYS A 358 2.09 13.61 -12.49
CA LYS A 358 1.21 14.77 -12.75
C LYS A 358 0.18 14.41 -13.80
N GLY A 359 -1.09 14.32 -13.38
CA GLY A 359 -2.26 14.14 -14.23
C GLY A 359 -2.42 12.69 -14.68
N HIS A 360 -3.39 11.99 -14.09
CA HIS A 360 -3.82 10.67 -14.52
C HIS A 360 -5.32 10.66 -14.82
N LEU A 361 -5.76 9.75 -15.69
CA LEU A 361 -7.19 9.56 -15.91
C LEU A 361 -7.86 8.86 -14.74
N PHE A 362 -8.99 9.41 -14.34
CA PHE A 362 -9.92 8.87 -13.36
C PHE A 362 -11.27 8.58 -14.00
N ILE A 363 -11.99 7.62 -13.42
CA ILE A 363 -13.39 7.36 -13.74
C ILE A 363 -14.19 7.31 -12.42
N SER A 364 -15.44 7.76 -12.47
CA SER A 364 -16.40 7.73 -11.37
C SER A 364 -17.82 7.52 -11.87
N ASP A 365 -18.68 7.06 -10.96
CA ASP A 365 -20.12 7.15 -11.14
C ASP A 365 -20.55 8.62 -11.04
N TRP A 366 -21.44 9.05 -11.93
CA TRP A 366 -21.96 10.42 -12.00
C TRP A 366 -23.42 10.49 -11.60
N ASN A 367 -23.73 11.35 -10.62
CA ASN A 367 -25.09 11.55 -10.15
C ASN A 367 -25.80 12.67 -10.93
N HIS A 368 -26.38 12.28 -12.08
CA HIS A 368 -27.08 13.22 -12.98
C HIS A 368 -28.23 13.98 -12.29
N GLU A 369 -29.05 13.31 -11.48
CA GLU A 369 -30.21 13.95 -10.85
C GLU A 369 -29.79 14.95 -9.77
N ALA A 370 -28.73 14.65 -9.00
CA ALA A 370 -28.14 15.62 -8.07
C ALA A 370 -27.64 16.88 -8.82
N ALA A 371 -26.96 16.70 -9.95
CA ALA A 371 -26.48 17.81 -10.79
C ALA A 371 -27.64 18.69 -11.30
N ARG A 372 -28.72 18.08 -11.82
CA ARG A 372 -29.92 18.81 -12.27
C ARG A 372 -30.58 19.59 -11.13
N LEU A 373 -30.73 18.96 -9.96
CA LEU A 373 -31.33 19.61 -8.80
C LEU A 373 -30.48 20.80 -8.32
N ALA A 374 -29.17 20.63 -8.28
CA ALA A 374 -28.23 21.69 -7.92
C ALA A 374 -28.36 22.86 -8.91
N LEU A 375 -28.35 22.60 -10.22
CA LEU A 375 -28.53 23.62 -11.26
C LEU A 375 -29.87 24.35 -11.15
N ARG A 376 -30.97 23.65 -10.88
CA ARG A 376 -32.29 24.30 -10.67
C ARG A 376 -32.32 25.21 -9.45
N LYS A 377 -31.55 24.89 -8.40
CA LYS A 377 -31.41 25.70 -7.19
C LYS A 377 -30.41 26.85 -7.34
N SER A 378 -29.50 26.78 -8.32
CA SER A 378 -28.50 27.82 -8.55
C SER A 378 -29.14 29.16 -8.95
N PRO A 379 -28.67 30.31 -8.40
CA PRO A 379 -29.19 31.63 -8.74
C PRO A 379 -29.14 31.93 -10.26
N ILE A 380 -30.13 32.70 -10.74
CA ILE A 380 -30.12 33.25 -12.09
C ILE A 380 -29.19 34.46 -12.13
N ARG A 381 -28.27 34.52 -13.12
CA ARG A 381 -27.32 35.63 -13.26
C ARG A 381 -28.02 36.96 -13.56
N GLN A 382 -27.54 38.06 -13.00
CA GLN A 382 -28.18 39.38 -13.11
C GLN A 382 -28.37 39.87 -14.57
N LYS A 383 -27.45 39.57 -15.50
CA LYS A 383 -27.58 39.92 -16.93
C LYS A 383 -28.68 39.11 -17.65
N ALA A 384 -28.99 37.88 -17.20
CA ALA A 384 -30.10 37.09 -17.73
C ALA A 384 -31.46 37.66 -17.30
N ARG A 385 -31.55 38.25 -16.10
CA ARG A 385 -32.74 39.02 -15.67
C ARG A 385 -33.04 40.19 -16.61
N GLN A 386 -32.03 40.89 -17.12
CA GLN A 386 -32.21 42.02 -18.06
C GLN A 386 -32.65 41.59 -19.48
N LYS A 387 -32.22 40.42 -19.99
CA LYS A 387 -32.70 39.87 -21.28
C LYS A 387 -34.06 39.20 -21.20
N SER A 388 -34.42 38.61 -20.04
CA SER A 388 -35.71 37.95 -19.82
C SER A 388 -36.93 38.89 -19.88
N ALA A 389 -36.72 40.21 -19.79
CA ALA A 389 -37.76 41.21 -19.96
C ALA A 389 -38.15 41.48 -21.44
N LYS A 390 -37.44 40.90 -22.42
CA LYS A 390 -37.68 41.18 -23.86
C LYS A 390 -37.84 39.96 -24.79
N GLN A 391 -37.73 38.72 -24.30
CA GLN A 391 -37.99 37.52 -25.12
C GLN A 391 -38.75 36.47 -24.30
N VAL A 392 -40.07 36.55 -24.32
CA VAL A 392 -40.97 35.45 -23.96
C VAL A 392 -41.39 34.78 -25.27
N ASN A 393 -40.71 33.68 -25.60
CA ASN A 393 -41.21 32.50 -26.35
C ASN A 393 -40.02 31.78 -27.03
N GLY A 394 -39.46 30.79 -26.33
CA GLY A 394 -38.48 29.89 -26.93
C GLY A 394 -37.41 29.42 -25.95
N GLY A 395 -37.77 28.53 -25.03
CA GLY A 395 -36.81 27.83 -24.16
C GLY A 395 -36.92 28.17 -22.68
N ARG A 396 -38.10 28.00 -22.07
CA ARG A 396 -38.15 27.72 -20.63
C ARG A 396 -37.77 26.27 -20.39
N PHE A 397 -37.05 25.99 -19.29
CA PHE A 397 -37.14 24.67 -18.65
C PHE A 397 -38.63 24.34 -18.47
N PRO A 398 -39.12 23.13 -18.76
CA PRO A 398 -40.52 22.83 -18.55
C PRO A 398 -40.88 23.09 -17.09
N ASP A 399 -41.72 24.10 -16.87
CA ASP A 399 -42.39 24.41 -15.60
C ASP A 399 -43.41 23.30 -15.34
N THR A 400 -42.94 22.09 -15.05
CA THR A 400 -43.80 21.05 -14.48
C THR A 400 -43.96 21.41 -13.01
N PRO A 401 -45.18 21.53 -12.47
CA PRO A 401 -45.39 21.85 -11.07
C PRO A 401 -44.67 20.84 -10.17
N PRO A 402 -44.21 21.25 -8.98
CA PRO A 402 -43.56 20.35 -8.04
C PRO A 402 -44.53 19.22 -7.68
N ILE A 403 -44.08 17.98 -7.78
CA ILE A 403 -44.56 16.98 -6.82
C ILE A 403 -43.99 17.49 -5.49
N GLU A 404 -44.87 17.96 -4.60
CA GLU A 404 -44.48 18.28 -3.23
C GLU A 404 -43.88 17.02 -2.61
N ILE A 405 -42.59 17.07 -2.33
CA ILE A 405 -41.93 16.10 -1.46
C ILE A 405 -41.53 16.90 -0.23
N GLU A 406 -42.35 16.82 0.81
CA GLU A 406 -41.91 17.09 2.18
C GLU A 406 -40.64 16.29 2.46
N ALA A 407 -39.73 16.82 3.27
CA ALA A 407 -38.50 16.13 3.64
C ALA A 407 -38.81 14.69 4.05
N ILE A 408 -38.28 13.70 3.31
CA ILE A 408 -38.48 12.29 3.66
C ILE A 408 -37.25 11.79 4.41
N PRO A 409 -37.26 11.79 5.75
CA PRO A 409 -36.35 10.94 6.49
C PRO A 409 -36.73 9.49 6.18
N GLY A 410 -35.82 8.74 5.54
CA GLY A 410 -36.01 7.31 5.30
C GLY A 410 -36.33 6.87 3.87
N ILE A 411 -36.12 7.69 2.84
CA ILE A 411 -36.04 7.17 1.46
C ILE A 411 -34.58 6.87 1.13
N ALA A 412 -34.24 5.58 1.20
CA ALA A 412 -33.13 5.03 0.44
C ALA A 412 -33.29 5.46 -1.03
N PRO A 413 -32.20 5.77 -1.75
CA PRO A 413 -32.27 6.15 -3.15
C PRO A 413 -33.19 5.16 -3.86
N GLN A 414 -34.24 5.66 -4.51
CA GLN A 414 -34.91 4.84 -5.50
C GLN A 414 -33.83 4.54 -6.54
N ARG A 415 -33.24 3.35 -6.40
CA ARG A 415 -32.59 2.65 -7.49
C ARG A 415 -33.59 2.74 -8.62
N ASN A 416 -33.32 3.61 -9.60
CA ASN A 416 -33.83 3.39 -10.94
C ASN A 416 -33.69 1.90 -11.16
N THR A 417 -34.83 1.24 -11.37
CA THR A 417 -34.90 -0.20 -11.59
C THR A 417 -33.75 -0.55 -12.48
N ARG A 418 -32.78 -1.24 -11.88
CA ARG A 418 -31.56 -1.74 -12.48
C ARG A 418 -31.82 -1.95 -13.98
N ALA A 419 -31.33 -1.05 -14.84
CA ALA A 419 -30.37 -1.56 -15.78
C ALA A 419 -29.38 -2.23 -14.84
N GLU A 420 -29.44 -3.56 -14.75
CA GLU A 420 -28.49 -4.30 -13.95
C GLU A 420 -27.18 -3.61 -14.26
N ILE A 421 -26.56 -3.00 -13.24
CA ILE A 421 -25.11 -3.02 -13.22
C ILE A 421 -24.91 -4.51 -13.36
N LYS A 422 -24.68 -4.96 -14.60
CA LYS A 422 -24.11 -6.27 -14.84
C LYS A 422 -22.85 -6.10 -14.05
N GLU A 423 -22.88 -6.62 -12.82
CA GLU A 423 -21.65 -6.85 -12.11
C GLU A 423 -20.74 -7.46 -13.17
N PRO A 424 -19.53 -6.89 -13.35
CA PRO A 424 -18.64 -7.33 -14.42
C PRO A 424 -18.72 -8.84 -14.47
N ASP A 425 -18.88 -9.48 -15.63
CA ASP A 425 -19.16 -10.92 -15.69
C ASP A 425 -18.08 -11.68 -14.90
N LEU A 426 -18.43 -12.01 -13.66
CA LEU A 426 -17.56 -12.49 -12.61
C LEU A 426 -17.99 -13.94 -12.46
N SER A 427 -17.04 -14.83 -12.77
CA SER A 427 -17.29 -16.26 -12.97
C SER A 427 -18.20 -16.85 -11.88
N PRO A 428 -19.31 -17.52 -12.23
CA PRO A 428 -20.21 -18.16 -11.26
C PRO A 428 -19.55 -19.35 -10.53
N LEU A 429 -18.27 -19.62 -10.81
CA LEU A 429 -17.49 -20.70 -10.24
C LEU A 429 -16.96 -20.39 -8.84
N ILE A 430 -16.87 -19.11 -8.47
CA ILE A 430 -16.57 -18.67 -7.11
C ILE A 430 -17.83 -18.01 -6.58
N THR A 431 -18.38 -18.54 -5.49
CA THR A 431 -19.64 -18.05 -4.92
C THR A 431 -19.45 -17.53 -3.50
N GLU A 432 -20.31 -16.58 -3.11
CA GLU A 432 -20.33 -16.09 -1.72
C GLU A 432 -20.65 -17.22 -0.72
N GLU A 433 -21.48 -18.18 -1.12
CA GLU A 433 -21.88 -19.32 -0.30
C GLU A 433 -20.71 -20.27 -0.01
N ASP A 434 -19.90 -20.59 -1.02
CA ASP A 434 -18.74 -21.45 -0.87
C ASP A 434 -17.64 -20.77 -0.02
N LEU A 435 -17.39 -19.48 -0.25
CA LEU A 435 -16.49 -18.68 0.57
C LEU A 435 -16.93 -18.68 2.05
N LYS A 436 -18.21 -18.43 2.32
CA LYS A 436 -18.77 -18.50 3.68
C LYS A 436 -18.55 -19.86 4.30
N LYS A 437 -18.85 -20.94 3.57
CA LYS A 437 -18.69 -22.31 4.08
C LYS A 437 -17.25 -22.61 4.49
N HIS A 438 -16.27 -22.16 3.72
CA HIS A 438 -14.86 -22.30 4.07
C HIS A 438 -14.50 -21.50 5.33
N VAL A 439 -14.83 -20.22 5.35
CA VAL A 439 -14.52 -19.33 6.48
C VAL A 439 -15.20 -19.79 7.77
N TYR A 440 -16.50 -20.08 7.77
CA TYR A 440 -17.24 -20.52 8.96
C TYR A 440 -16.69 -21.82 9.55
N PHE A 441 -16.17 -22.74 8.72
CA PHE A 441 -15.52 -23.94 9.25
C PHE A 441 -14.17 -23.59 9.86
N LEU A 442 -13.31 -22.90 9.10
CA LEU A 442 -11.94 -22.62 9.51
C LEU A 442 -11.89 -21.75 10.77
N ALA A 443 -12.72 -20.71 10.83
CA ALA A 443 -12.85 -19.78 11.95
C ALA A 443 -13.94 -20.21 12.96
N SER A 444 -14.14 -21.52 13.15
CA SER A 444 -15.03 -22.02 14.22
C SER A 444 -14.26 -22.35 15.49
N ASP A 445 -14.92 -22.16 16.63
CA ASP A 445 -14.41 -22.56 17.96
C ASP A 445 -13.95 -24.02 18.03
N THR A 446 -14.50 -24.90 17.18
CA THR A 446 -14.10 -26.32 17.13
C THR A 446 -12.65 -26.53 16.69
N LEU A 447 -12.07 -25.54 16.02
CA LEU A 447 -10.66 -25.51 15.64
C LEU A 447 -9.79 -24.77 16.67
N GLU A 448 -10.33 -24.35 17.82
CA GLU A 448 -9.56 -23.88 18.98
C GLU A 448 -8.52 -22.79 18.60
N GLY A 449 -8.86 -21.94 17.62
CA GLY A 449 -8.01 -20.85 17.12
C GLY A 449 -6.74 -21.25 16.36
N ARG A 450 -6.65 -22.51 15.91
CA ARG A 450 -5.63 -23.00 14.97
C ARG A 450 -4.17 -22.70 15.33
N MET A 451 -3.81 -22.68 16.62
CA MET A 451 -2.41 -22.55 17.04
C MET A 451 -1.52 -23.62 16.40
N THR A 452 -0.38 -23.20 15.87
CA THR A 452 0.60 -24.08 15.23
C THR A 452 1.06 -25.20 16.18
N GLY A 453 1.07 -26.44 15.68
CA GLY A 453 1.37 -27.66 16.41
C GLY A 453 0.23 -28.18 17.31
N GLU A 454 -0.94 -27.52 17.33
CA GLU A 454 -2.09 -27.93 18.12
C GLU A 454 -3.15 -28.71 17.34
N LYS A 455 -4.14 -29.24 18.07
CA LYS A 455 -5.25 -30.01 17.50
C LYS A 455 -6.02 -29.19 16.44
N GLY A 456 -6.25 -27.92 16.72
CA GLY A 456 -6.90 -26.96 15.83
C GLY A 456 -6.25 -26.87 14.45
N SER A 457 -4.94 -26.56 14.41
CA SER A 457 -4.15 -26.49 13.18
C SER A 457 -4.22 -27.81 12.40
N ARG A 458 -4.07 -28.96 13.07
CA ARG A 458 -4.17 -30.28 12.43
C ARG A 458 -5.55 -30.55 11.80
N LEU A 459 -6.63 -30.05 12.40
CA LEU A 459 -7.98 -30.17 11.84
C LEU A 459 -8.16 -29.27 10.61
N ALA A 460 -7.64 -28.04 10.66
CA ALA A 460 -7.60 -27.13 9.51
C ALA A 460 -6.83 -27.77 8.33
N ALA A 461 -5.63 -28.29 8.59
CA ALA A 461 -4.79 -28.94 7.58
C ALA A 461 -5.50 -30.15 6.90
N LYS A 462 -6.25 -30.94 7.68
CA LYS A 462 -7.08 -32.04 7.16
C LYS A 462 -8.23 -31.54 6.29
N TYR A 463 -8.88 -30.47 6.70
CA TYR A 463 -9.96 -29.85 5.93
C TYR A 463 -9.47 -29.30 4.60
N ILE A 464 -8.35 -28.58 4.60
CA ILE A 464 -7.73 -28.02 3.38
C ILE A 464 -7.34 -29.15 2.43
N ALA A 465 -6.61 -30.17 2.90
CA ALA A 465 -6.22 -31.32 2.09
C ALA A 465 -7.42 -32.07 1.51
N LYS A 466 -8.50 -32.24 2.30
CA LYS A 466 -9.76 -32.84 1.83
C LYS A 466 -10.41 -31.99 0.74
N SER A 467 -10.44 -30.67 0.91
CA SER A 467 -11.02 -29.73 -0.05
C SER A 467 -10.24 -29.76 -1.38
N LEU A 468 -8.91 -29.70 -1.33
CA LEU A 468 -8.05 -29.85 -2.52
C LEU A 468 -8.31 -31.17 -3.26
N LYS A 469 -8.41 -32.27 -2.52
CA LYS A 469 -8.72 -33.59 -3.09
C LYS A 469 -10.11 -33.63 -3.74
N GLN A 470 -11.12 -33.02 -3.12
CA GLN A 470 -12.49 -32.95 -3.66
C GLN A 470 -12.56 -32.09 -4.94
N ILE A 471 -11.78 -31.01 -5.01
CA ILE A 471 -11.62 -30.20 -6.21
C ILE A 471 -10.89 -31.00 -7.32
N GLY A 472 -10.06 -31.98 -6.94
CA GLY A 472 -9.26 -32.79 -7.87
C GLY A 472 -7.85 -32.24 -8.08
N ILE A 473 -7.36 -31.37 -7.20
CA ILE A 473 -5.97 -30.93 -7.14
C ILE A 473 -5.12 -32.07 -6.59
N GLN A 474 -3.97 -32.33 -7.21
CA GLN A 474 -3.11 -33.45 -6.82
C GLN A 474 -2.13 -33.03 -5.71
N PRO A 475 -1.69 -33.95 -4.83
CA PRO A 475 -0.54 -33.70 -3.98
C PRO A 475 0.74 -33.59 -4.82
N MET A 476 1.77 -32.94 -4.28
CA MET A 476 3.09 -32.93 -4.94
C MET A 476 3.74 -34.31 -4.88
N THR A 477 4.35 -34.75 -5.97
CA THR A 477 4.90 -36.12 -6.12
C THR A 477 6.02 -36.44 -5.12
N SER A 478 6.77 -35.44 -4.66
CA SER A 478 7.83 -35.58 -3.66
C SER A 478 7.32 -35.70 -2.22
N LEU A 479 6.01 -35.51 -1.99
CA LEU A 479 5.39 -35.53 -0.67
C LEU A 479 4.54 -36.79 -0.48
N ASN A 480 4.40 -37.22 0.78
CA ASN A 480 3.44 -38.25 1.15
C ASN A 480 2.05 -37.62 1.37
N GLY A 481 1.27 -37.54 0.30
CA GLY A 481 0.00 -36.81 0.30
C GLY A 481 0.22 -35.30 0.23
N TYR A 482 -0.64 -34.50 0.87
CA TYR A 482 -0.57 -33.03 0.77
C TYR A 482 0.36 -32.38 1.81
N TYR A 483 1.00 -33.14 2.68
CA TYR A 483 1.65 -32.60 3.87
C TYR A 483 3.18 -32.50 3.69
N GLN A 484 3.74 -31.32 3.96
CA GLN A 484 5.17 -31.13 4.16
C GLN A 484 5.41 -30.86 5.66
N PRO A 485 5.90 -31.86 6.42
CA PRO A 485 6.09 -31.72 7.85
C PRO A 485 7.32 -30.87 8.18
N PHE A 486 7.24 -30.07 9.24
CA PHE A 486 8.38 -29.33 9.78
C PHE A 486 8.37 -29.32 11.31
N ASP A 487 9.56 -29.23 11.91
CA ASP A 487 9.74 -29.13 13.36
C ASP A 487 9.97 -27.68 13.78
N PHE A 488 9.43 -27.30 14.93
CA PHE A 488 9.62 -25.97 15.51
C PHE A 488 9.71 -26.01 17.04
N SER A 489 10.30 -24.96 17.63
CA SER A 489 10.38 -24.80 19.08
C SER A 489 9.05 -24.26 19.61
N SER A 490 8.29 -25.09 20.34
CA SER A 490 6.98 -24.73 20.88
C SER A 490 7.03 -24.11 22.27
N GLY A 491 8.20 -24.07 22.90
CA GLY A 491 8.36 -23.57 24.26
C GLY A 491 9.61 -24.09 24.97
N VAL A 492 9.74 -23.72 26.24
CA VAL A 492 10.86 -24.13 27.08
C VAL A 492 10.33 -24.49 28.47
N GLU A 493 10.78 -25.62 29.01
CA GLU A 493 10.43 -26.12 30.33
C GLU A 493 11.67 -26.12 31.25
N VAL A 494 11.50 -25.78 32.53
CA VAL A 494 12.59 -25.83 33.51
C VAL A 494 12.66 -27.22 34.11
N LYS A 495 13.82 -27.86 34.07
CA LYS A 495 14.08 -29.08 34.86
C LYS A 495 14.30 -28.68 36.32
N THR A 496 13.24 -28.79 37.12
CA THR A 496 13.19 -28.31 38.52
C THR A 496 14.30 -28.89 39.37
N ASP A 497 14.59 -30.18 39.22
CA ASP A 497 15.53 -30.90 40.09
C ASP A 497 17.00 -30.50 39.84
N ASN A 498 17.28 -29.94 38.67
CA ASN A 498 18.62 -29.55 38.24
C ASN A 498 18.72 -28.03 37.99
N THR A 499 17.79 -27.25 38.53
CA THR A 499 17.81 -25.79 38.43
C THR A 499 17.82 -25.20 39.83
N SER A 500 18.91 -24.55 40.21
CA SER A 500 19.08 -23.96 41.54
C SER A 500 19.80 -22.61 41.47
N LEU A 501 19.48 -21.75 42.44
CA LEU A 501 20.17 -20.49 42.65
C LEU A 501 20.51 -20.38 44.14
N LEU A 502 21.79 -20.33 44.44
CA LEU A 502 22.32 -20.21 45.80
C LEU A 502 23.12 -18.93 45.93
N TRP A 503 23.07 -18.32 47.10
CA TRP A 503 23.89 -17.17 47.46
C TRP A 503 24.55 -17.43 48.80
N LYS A 504 25.85 -17.14 48.88
CA LYS A 504 26.63 -17.25 50.11
C LYS A 504 27.32 -15.93 50.39
N ASN A 505 27.18 -15.45 51.63
CA ASN A 505 28.01 -14.39 52.17
C ASN A 505 29.25 -15.02 52.82
N THR A 506 30.45 -14.65 52.38
CA THR A 506 31.70 -15.30 52.79
C THR A 506 32.32 -14.76 54.09
N SER A 507 31.70 -13.77 54.76
CA SER A 507 32.21 -13.21 56.04
C SER A 507 31.61 -13.78 57.33
N GLU A 508 30.57 -14.60 57.28
CA GLU A 508 30.00 -15.19 58.50
C GLU A 508 30.66 -16.53 58.83
N GLU A 509 31.50 -16.54 59.87
CA GLU A 509 32.12 -17.73 60.48
C GLU A 509 31.10 -18.68 61.15
N ASN A 510 29.78 -18.37 61.07
CA ASN A 510 28.68 -19.24 61.45
C ASN A 510 27.74 -19.45 60.24
N ALA A 511 28.12 -20.36 59.35
CA ALA A 511 27.44 -20.73 58.11
C ALA A 511 26.07 -21.43 58.29
N GLN A 512 25.24 -21.03 59.27
CA GLN A 512 23.99 -21.72 59.59
C GLN A 512 22.70 -20.88 59.49
N LYS A 513 22.73 -19.60 59.10
CA LYS A 513 21.49 -18.80 58.95
C LYS A 513 21.45 -17.75 57.81
N THR A 514 22.16 -17.94 56.71
CA THR A 514 22.00 -17.12 55.49
C THR A 514 21.28 -17.93 54.41
N ARG A 515 19.95 -17.70 54.29
CA ARG A 515 18.94 -18.30 53.39
C ARG A 515 19.53 -19.14 52.23
N SER A 516 19.80 -20.42 52.49
CA SER A 516 20.67 -21.26 51.68
C SER A 516 20.03 -21.86 50.43
N ASP A 517 18.70 -21.86 50.29
CA ASP A 517 18.01 -22.40 49.11
C ASP A 517 16.91 -21.43 48.65
N LEU A 518 17.08 -20.75 47.50
CA LEU A 518 16.01 -19.95 46.89
C LEU A 518 14.99 -20.84 46.21
N VAL A 519 13.70 -20.48 46.30
CA VAL A 519 12.61 -21.28 45.74
C VAL A 519 12.38 -20.92 44.28
N LEU A 520 12.56 -21.89 43.38
CA LEU A 520 12.26 -21.76 41.96
C LEU A 520 10.78 -21.37 41.76
N GLY A 521 10.53 -20.35 40.95
CA GLY A 521 9.19 -19.84 40.63
C GLY A 521 8.65 -18.81 41.64
N VAL A 522 9.29 -18.64 42.80
CA VAL A 522 8.95 -17.65 43.83
C VAL A 522 10.05 -16.61 43.97
N ASP A 523 11.27 -17.05 44.24
CA ASP A 523 12.45 -16.21 44.47
C ASP A 523 13.23 -15.94 43.18
N PHE A 524 13.33 -16.96 42.32
CA PHE A 524 14.01 -16.86 41.03
C PHE A 524 13.32 -17.69 39.95
N ARG A 525 13.59 -17.38 38.68
CA ARG A 525 13.12 -18.15 37.51
C ARG A 525 14.09 -17.99 36.33
N PRO A 526 14.56 -19.08 35.70
CA PRO A 526 15.33 -18.98 34.46
C PRO A 526 14.59 -18.22 33.36
N LEU A 527 15.33 -17.55 32.49
CA LEU A 527 14.78 -16.96 31.27
C LEU A 527 14.80 -17.99 30.15
N ALA A 528 13.79 -17.98 29.26
CA ALA A 528 13.62 -18.99 28.21
C ALA A 528 14.83 -19.13 27.27
N PHE A 529 15.58 -18.05 27.08
CA PHE A 529 16.79 -18.01 26.24
C PHE A 529 18.08 -18.36 26.99
N SER A 530 18.04 -18.67 28.29
CA SER A 530 19.24 -18.99 29.06
C SER A 530 19.98 -20.19 28.45
N SER A 531 21.31 -20.17 28.53
CA SER A 531 22.11 -21.38 28.32
C SER A 531 21.86 -22.38 29.45
N ASN A 532 22.11 -23.66 29.16
CA ASN A 532 22.19 -24.70 30.18
C ASN A 532 23.61 -24.75 30.76
N GLY A 533 23.72 -24.99 32.06
CA GLY A 533 25.01 -25.17 32.72
C GLY A 533 25.05 -24.66 34.16
N ASP A 534 26.25 -24.74 34.72
CA ASP A 534 26.54 -24.42 36.11
C ASP A 534 27.67 -23.39 36.20
N PHE A 535 27.46 -22.34 37.00
CA PHE A 535 28.49 -21.34 37.25
C PHE A 535 28.45 -20.86 38.70
N SER A 536 29.62 -20.59 39.28
CA SER A 536 29.73 -19.91 40.57
C SER A 536 30.72 -18.77 40.51
N GLY A 537 30.29 -17.57 40.91
CA GLY A 537 31.11 -16.36 40.86
C GLY A 537 30.54 -15.22 41.69
N GLU A 538 31.26 -14.12 41.74
CA GLU A 538 30.87 -12.95 42.53
C GLU A 538 29.68 -12.21 41.91
N LEU A 539 28.89 -11.50 42.73
CA LEU A 539 27.75 -10.70 42.26
C LEU A 539 28.13 -9.22 42.10
N VAL A 540 27.78 -8.64 40.95
CA VAL A 540 28.05 -7.24 40.64
C VAL A 540 26.79 -6.55 40.14
N PHE A 541 26.41 -5.42 40.73
CA PHE A 541 25.27 -4.64 40.25
C PHE A 541 25.66 -3.73 39.08
N ALA A 542 25.07 -3.98 37.91
CA ALA A 542 25.37 -3.30 36.65
C ALA A 542 24.20 -2.43 36.17
N GLY A 543 23.50 -1.76 37.09
CA GLY A 543 22.44 -0.79 36.79
C GLY A 543 21.34 -1.37 35.90
N TYR A 544 20.97 -0.67 34.82
CA TYR A 544 20.02 -1.18 33.83
C TYR A 544 20.64 -2.18 32.83
N GLY A 545 21.93 -2.50 32.91
CA GLY A 545 22.57 -3.43 31.99
C GLY A 545 22.53 -2.99 30.52
N LEU A 546 22.42 -1.68 30.27
CA LEU A 546 22.31 -1.11 28.93
C LEU A 546 23.68 -0.69 28.41
N LYS A 547 23.86 -0.78 27.09
CA LYS A 547 24.95 -0.14 26.36
C LYS A 547 24.35 0.49 25.11
N VAL A 548 24.19 1.81 25.13
CA VAL A 548 23.63 2.64 24.07
C VAL A 548 24.79 3.41 23.42
N PRO A 549 25.06 3.19 22.13
CA PRO A 549 26.10 3.92 21.41
C PRO A 549 25.72 5.40 21.25
N GLY A 550 26.71 6.29 21.21
CA GLY A 550 26.54 7.74 21.07
C GLY A 550 27.74 8.51 21.62
N GLU A 551 27.74 9.83 21.47
CA GLU A 551 28.73 10.72 22.10
C GLU A 551 28.04 11.59 23.17
N GLY A 552 28.76 11.87 24.26
CA GLY A 552 28.25 12.70 25.36
C GLY A 552 26.93 12.20 25.94
N ALA A 553 25.93 13.09 26.03
CA ALA A 553 24.62 12.84 26.64
C ALA A 553 23.74 11.82 25.86
N GLU A 554 24.10 11.48 24.63
CA GLU A 554 23.36 10.48 23.85
C GLU A 554 23.76 9.04 24.21
N SER A 555 24.99 8.85 24.70
CA SER A 555 25.50 7.55 25.13
C SER A 555 24.97 7.12 26.49
N TYR A 556 24.87 5.81 26.73
CA TYR A 556 24.56 5.26 28.06
C TYR A 556 25.21 3.90 28.23
N ASN A 557 26.10 3.72 29.20
CA ASN A 557 26.81 2.45 29.39
C ASN A 557 26.83 2.05 30.87
N SER A 558 26.04 1.06 31.24
CA SER A 558 25.98 0.56 32.62
C SER A 558 27.21 -0.23 33.06
N TYR A 559 28.07 -0.64 32.12
CA TYR A 559 29.30 -1.40 32.39
C TYR A 559 30.56 -0.51 32.36
N ALA A 560 30.41 0.80 32.13
CA ALA A 560 31.55 1.71 32.08
C ALA A 560 32.29 1.74 33.44
N GLY A 561 33.55 1.30 33.46
CA GLY A 561 34.36 1.22 34.68
C GLY A 561 34.00 0.07 35.62
N LEU A 562 33.20 -0.90 35.19
CA LEU A 562 32.77 -2.06 35.98
C LEU A 562 33.47 -3.34 35.49
N ASN A 563 34.06 -4.12 36.41
CA ASN A 563 34.63 -5.43 36.08
C ASN A 563 33.60 -6.54 36.37
N VAL A 564 33.00 -7.09 35.31
CA VAL A 564 32.08 -8.24 35.41
C VAL A 564 32.66 -9.53 34.83
N SER A 565 33.95 -9.55 34.50
CA SER A 565 34.60 -10.72 33.90
C SER A 565 34.65 -11.89 34.88
N ASN A 566 34.13 -13.05 34.47
CA ASN A 566 33.95 -14.24 35.31
C ASN A 566 33.10 -13.98 36.57
N LYS A 567 32.11 -13.09 36.49
CA LYS A 567 31.16 -12.76 37.56
C LYS A 567 29.71 -12.93 37.09
N VAL A 568 28.77 -12.75 38.02
CA VAL A 568 27.32 -12.69 37.78
C VAL A 568 26.87 -11.22 37.82
N ALA A 569 26.27 -10.73 36.74
CA ALA A 569 25.76 -9.36 36.67
C ALA A 569 24.30 -9.27 37.13
N LEU A 570 24.01 -8.46 38.16
CA LEU A 570 22.65 -8.10 38.57
C LEU A 570 22.21 -6.82 37.88
N VAL A 571 21.10 -6.85 37.14
CA VAL A 571 20.59 -5.70 36.37
C VAL A 571 19.09 -5.47 36.59
N LEU A 572 18.67 -4.21 36.41
CA LEU A 572 17.27 -3.82 36.38
C LEU A 572 16.61 -4.18 35.04
N ARG A 573 15.39 -4.70 35.12
CA ARG A 573 14.46 -4.80 33.97
C ARG A 573 14.11 -3.38 33.49
N TYR A 574 13.83 -3.22 32.20
CA TYR A 574 13.47 -1.92 31.56
C TYR A 574 14.60 -0.90 31.46
N VAL A 575 14.27 0.39 31.47
CA VAL A 575 15.14 1.55 31.23
C VAL A 575 14.88 2.59 32.32
N PRO A 576 15.76 3.60 32.49
CA PRO A 576 15.53 4.73 33.39
C PRO A 576 14.12 5.34 33.25
N GLU A 577 13.40 5.51 34.37
CA GLU A 577 12.00 5.94 34.36
C GLU A 577 11.82 7.48 34.39
N GLY A 578 12.82 8.23 34.82
CA GLY A 578 12.79 9.69 34.97
C GLY A 578 13.16 10.47 33.71
N VAL A 579 12.96 9.88 32.52
CA VAL A 579 13.43 10.42 31.23
C VAL A 579 12.27 10.85 30.33
N SER A 580 12.54 11.75 29.38
CA SER A 580 11.52 12.22 28.42
C SER A 580 11.01 11.08 27.54
N SER A 581 9.78 11.18 27.02
CA SER A 581 9.19 10.13 26.16
C SER A 581 10.03 9.84 24.92
N ALA A 582 10.62 10.86 24.30
CA ALA A 582 11.51 10.71 23.15
C ALA A 582 12.80 9.95 23.52
N ARG A 583 13.39 10.25 24.68
CA ARG A 583 14.60 9.57 25.15
C ARG A 583 14.31 8.14 25.59
N ARG A 584 13.19 7.91 26.28
CA ARG A 584 12.70 6.55 26.63
C ARG A 584 12.56 5.68 25.39
N ALA A 585 12.03 6.22 24.28
CA ALA A 585 11.91 5.50 23.02
C ALA A 585 13.28 5.05 22.46
N VAL A 586 14.31 5.90 22.57
CA VAL A 586 15.70 5.53 22.18
C VAL A 586 16.25 4.42 23.08
N LEU A 587 16.13 4.55 24.40
CA LEU A 587 16.63 3.54 25.35
C LEU A 587 15.93 2.18 25.18
N ASN A 588 14.63 2.20 24.88
CA ASN A 588 13.82 0.99 24.69
C ASN A 588 14.30 0.11 23.54
N ARG A 589 14.99 0.68 22.54
CA ARG A 589 15.63 -0.11 21.47
C ARG A 589 16.68 -1.09 21.98
N TYR A 590 17.28 -0.78 23.12
CA TYR A 590 18.33 -1.57 23.77
C TYR A 590 17.85 -2.25 25.05
N ALA A 591 16.54 -2.24 25.34
CA ALA A 591 16.00 -2.71 26.61
C ALA A 591 15.63 -4.20 26.63
N SER A 592 15.69 -4.88 25.49
CA SER A 592 15.33 -6.30 25.39
C SER A 592 16.19 -7.14 26.34
N LEU A 593 15.59 -8.17 26.93
CA LEU A 593 16.28 -9.03 27.90
C LEU A 593 17.47 -9.77 27.25
N ARG A 594 17.32 -10.15 25.98
CA ARG A 594 18.40 -10.74 25.18
C ARG A 594 19.55 -9.78 24.95
N TYR A 595 19.28 -8.52 24.64
CA TYR A 595 20.33 -7.52 24.48
C TYR A 595 21.16 -7.38 25.76
N LYS A 596 20.48 -7.24 26.90
CA LYS A 596 21.16 -7.12 28.21
C LYS A 596 22.02 -8.34 28.52
N ALA A 597 21.51 -9.54 28.24
CA ALA A 597 22.25 -10.78 28.41
C ALA A 597 23.48 -10.85 27.50
N MET A 598 23.34 -10.47 26.22
CA MET A 598 24.44 -10.38 25.28
C MET A 598 25.51 -9.37 25.75
N ILE A 599 25.13 -8.17 26.19
CA ILE A 599 26.08 -7.16 26.66
C ILE A 599 26.80 -7.61 27.92
N ALA A 600 26.11 -8.26 28.87
CA ALA A 600 26.74 -8.84 30.05
C ALA A 600 27.80 -9.88 29.67
N ARG A 601 27.45 -10.77 28.74
CA ARG A 601 28.35 -11.80 28.19
C ARG A 601 29.56 -11.19 27.49
N GLU A 602 29.36 -10.18 26.64
CA GLU A 602 30.45 -9.45 25.98
C GLU A 602 31.38 -8.75 26.99
N ALA A 603 30.84 -8.26 28.10
CA ALA A 603 31.63 -7.69 29.19
C ALA A 603 32.36 -8.75 30.05
N GLY A 604 32.19 -10.04 29.72
CA GLY A 604 32.86 -11.18 30.36
C GLY A 604 32.06 -11.87 31.46
N ALA A 605 30.81 -11.46 31.71
CA ALA A 605 29.97 -12.12 32.71
C ALA A 605 29.63 -13.56 32.28
N LYS A 606 29.53 -14.46 33.26
CA LYS A 606 29.15 -15.87 33.05
C LYS A 606 27.70 -16.15 33.48
N GLY A 607 27.11 -15.22 34.22
CA GLY A 607 25.68 -15.21 34.53
C GLY A 607 25.10 -13.80 34.54
N ILE A 608 23.80 -13.67 34.29
CA ILE A 608 23.04 -12.45 34.45
C ILE A 608 21.75 -12.72 35.25
N LEU A 609 21.49 -11.87 36.25
CA LEU A 609 20.27 -11.87 37.05
C LEU A 609 19.49 -10.59 36.79
N ILE A 610 18.21 -10.71 36.45
CA ILE A 610 17.36 -9.57 36.08
C ILE A 610 16.25 -9.39 37.11
N VAL A 611 16.16 -8.19 37.69
CA VAL A 611 15.15 -7.84 38.68
C VAL A 611 14.27 -6.68 38.21
N SER A 612 12.95 -6.79 38.39
CA SER A 612 12.02 -5.70 38.13
C SER A 612 12.11 -4.68 39.27
N GLY A 613 12.63 -3.48 38.98
CA GLY A 613 12.86 -2.47 40.01
C GLY A 613 11.57 -1.94 40.67
N PRO A 614 11.61 -1.42 41.91
CA PRO A 614 10.45 -0.86 42.60
C PRO A 614 9.76 0.31 41.88
N ASN A 615 10.48 1.07 41.05
CA ASN A 615 9.91 2.17 40.26
C ASN A 615 9.46 1.73 38.85
N SER A 616 9.72 0.47 38.47
CA SER A 616 9.43 -0.05 37.13
C SER A 616 8.03 -0.67 37.02
N PRO A 617 7.51 -0.86 35.79
CA PRO A 617 6.32 -1.68 35.57
C PRO A 617 6.50 -3.10 36.14
N ASN A 618 5.44 -3.66 36.74
CA ASN A 618 5.48 -4.97 37.42
C ASN A 618 6.54 -5.06 38.54
N PRO A 619 6.56 -4.10 39.49
CA PRO A 619 7.61 -4.04 40.53
C PRO A 619 7.61 -5.33 41.37
N GLY A 620 8.80 -5.84 41.70
CA GLY A 620 8.95 -7.03 42.54
C GLY A 620 8.63 -8.37 41.87
N LYS A 621 8.02 -8.38 40.69
CA LYS A 621 7.59 -9.63 40.04
C LYS A 621 8.71 -10.27 39.22
N LEU A 622 8.79 -11.59 39.30
CA LEU A 622 9.57 -12.43 38.39
C LEU A 622 9.10 -12.25 36.95
N ILE A 623 10.05 -12.32 36.02
CA ILE A 623 9.75 -12.32 34.59
C ILE A 623 9.03 -13.63 34.24
N PRO A 624 7.85 -13.59 33.58
CA PRO A 624 7.17 -14.80 33.14
C PRO A 624 8.02 -15.53 32.10
N MET A 625 8.04 -16.86 32.18
CA MET A 625 8.69 -17.69 31.17
C MET A 625 7.81 -17.65 29.92
N ARG A 626 8.24 -16.90 28.91
CA ARG A 626 7.63 -16.86 27.59
C ARG A 626 8.69 -17.31 26.59
N SER A 627 8.31 -18.20 25.67
CA SER A 627 9.15 -18.50 24.52
C SER A 627 9.36 -17.21 23.75
N ASP A 628 10.60 -16.91 23.37
CA ASP A 628 10.92 -15.77 22.50
C ASP A 628 11.12 -16.22 21.05
N GLN A 629 10.46 -17.33 20.67
CA GLN A 629 10.34 -17.89 19.32
C GLN A 629 11.69 -18.23 18.64
N SER A 630 12.78 -18.26 19.39
CA SER A 630 14.13 -18.52 18.87
C SER A 630 14.64 -19.91 19.21
N LEU A 631 15.47 -20.42 18.30
CA LEU A 631 16.10 -21.74 18.40
C LEU A 631 17.36 -21.77 19.27
N GLY A 632 18.08 -20.64 19.48
CA GLY A 632 19.37 -20.59 20.19
C GLY A 632 19.35 -19.96 21.59
N ASP A 633 20.25 -20.39 22.49
CA ASP A 633 20.49 -19.71 23.79
C ASP A 633 21.40 -18.48 23.65
N SER A 634 21.38 -17.63 24.68
CA SER A 634 22.19 -16.41 24.76
C SER A 634 23.69 -16.65 24.98
N GLY A 635 24.16 -17.89 25.16
CA GLY A 635 25.54 -18.19 25.52
C GLY A 635 25.95 -17.69 26.92
N ILE A 636 24.98 -17.45 27.81
CA ILE A 636 25.15 -17.02 29.20
C ILE A 636 24.00 -17.58 30.05
N LEU A 637 24.28 -17.93 31.31
CA LEU A 637 23.25 -18.34 32.27
C LEU A 637 22.40 -17.12 32.66
N ALA A 638 21.10 -17.16 32.45
CA ALA A 638 20.21 -16.00 32.63
C ALA A 638 18.97 -16.37 33.44
N ALA A 639 18.76 -15.65 34.55
CA ALA A 639 17.57 -15.82 35.39
C ALA A 639 16.99 -14.48 35.84
N SER A 640 15.71 -14.47 36.18
CA SER A 640 15.07 -13.39 36.90
C SER A 640 15.06 -13.70 38.39
N ILE A 641 15.20 -12.66 39.24
CA ILE A 641 15.00 -12.76 40.69
C ILE A 641 13.95 -11.72 41.14
N ASN A 642 13.25 -12.00 42.24
CA ASN A 642 12.32 -11.04 42.83
C ASN A 642 13.06 -9.92 43.58
N SER A 643 12.35 -8.81 43.88
CA SER A 643 12.98 -7.66 44.55
C SER A 643 13.44 -7.97 45.97
N ASP A 644 12.71 -8.79 46.72
CA ASP A 644 13.07 -9.14 48.10
C ASP A 644 14.42 -9.88 48.16
N THR A 645 14.66 -10.79 47.22
CA THR A 645 15.94 -11.51 47.07
C THR A 645 17.07 -10.55 46.71
N ALA A 646 16.83 -9.69 45.72
CA ALA A 646 17.82 -8.69 45.30
C ALA A 646 18.16 -7.70 46.42
N ASP A 647 17.16 -7.19 47.15
CA ASP A 647 17.36 -6.27 48.29
C ASP A 647 18.09 -6.94 49.44
N ALA A 648 17.78 -8.20 49.75
CA ALA A 648 18.51 -8.97 50.76
C ALA A 648 20.00 -9.07 50.41
N TRP A 649 20.34 -9.31 49.14
CA TRP A 649 21.74 -9.38 48.71
C TRP A 649 22.43 -8.03 48.65
N LEU A 650 21.72 -6.97 48.25
CA LEU A 650 22.27 -5.61 48.21
C LEU A 650 22.50 -5.01 49.61
N SER A 651 21.75 -5.47 50.61
CA SER A 651 21.85 -4.97 51.99
C SER A 651 23.24 -5.14 52.60
N SER A 652 24.01 -6.16 52.19
CA SER A 652 25.42 -6.34 52.64
C SER A 652 26.34 -5.20 52.20
N SER A 653 25.95 -4.45 51.17
CA SER A 653 26.66 -3.25 50.69
C SER A 653 26.07 -1.93 51.22
N GLY A 654 25.08 -1.99 52.11
CA GLY A 654 24.35 -0.82 52.64
C GLY A 654 23.43 -0.15 51.61
N GLN A 655 23.07 -0.84 50.53
CA GLN A 655 22.21 -0.34 49.46
C GLN A 655 20.89 -1.13 49.37
N ASN A 656 19.90 -0.57 48.68
CA ASN A 656 18.68 -1.26 48.27
C ASN A 656 18.28 -0.82 46.86
N LEU A 657 17.45 -1.62 46.19
CA LEU A 657 17.00 -1.42 44.82
C LEU A 657 16.30 -0.08 44.64
N LYS A 658 15.46 0.35 45.59
CA LYS A 658 14.72 1.62 45.46
C LYS A 658 15.67 2.81 45.40
N LYS A 659 16.69 2.84 46.27
CA LYS A 659 17.70 3.89 46.32
C LYS A 659 18.58 3.87 45.07
N LEU A 660 19.04 2.69 44.65
CA LEU A 660 19.86 2.53 43.45
C LEU A 660 19.09 2.93 42.18
N GLN A 661 17.86 2.45 42.01
CA GLN A 661 17.03 2.75 40.85
C GLN A 661 16.68 4.22 40.77
N THR A 662 16.28 4.87 41.88
CA THR A 662 15.92 6.30 41.87
C THR A 662 17.08 7.18 41.40
N GLY A 663 18.33 6.82 41.71
CA GLY A 663 19.51 7.51 41.19
C GLY A 663 19.75 7.26 39.70
N LEU A 664 19.50 6.04 39.24
CA LEU A 664 19.66 5.64 37.83
C LEU A 664 18.53 6.17 36.92
N ASP A 665 17.33 6.40 37.46
CA ASP A 665 16.17 6.89 36.72
C ASP A 665 16.36 8.28 36.15
N GLN A 666 17.29 9.06 36.69
CA GLN A 666 17.70 10.37 36.18
C GLN A 666 18.75 10.29 35.07
N GLU A 667 18.91 9.11 34.45
CA GLU A 667 19.89 8.86 33.39
C GLU A 667 21.35 9.12 33.80
N ASN A 668 21.63 9.01 35.10
CA ASN A 668 22.99 9.11 35.63
C ASN A 668 23.58 7.70 35.80
N PRO A 669 24.28 7.12 34.80
CA PRO A 669 24.91 5.82 34.93
C PRO A 669 26.02 5.79 35.99
N HIS A 670 26.49 6.95 36.45
CA HIS A 670 27.48 7.10 37.52
C HIS A 670 26.85 7.32 38.91
N ALA A 671 25.52 7.37 39.02
CA ALA A 671 24.82 7.48 40.31
C ALA A 671 25.16 6.30 41.23
N VAL A 672 25.55 5.17 40.64
CA VAL A 672 26.11 4.01 41.31
C VAL A 672 27.50 3.78 40.73
N ARG A 673 28.56 4.29 41.39
CA ARG A 673 29.93 3.85 41.07
C ARG A 673 30.02 2.36 41.35
N ALA A 674 30.76 1.63 40.50
CA ALA A 674 30.90 0.17 40.50
C ALA A 674 30.56 -0.51 41.85
N LEU A 675 29.33 -1.03 41.94
CA LEU A 675 28.85 -1.68 43.16
C LEU A 675 29.13 -3.18 43.03
N GLU A 676 30.36 -3.55 43.34
CA GLU A 676 30.66 -4.92 43.75
C GLU A 676 29.98 -5.16 45.11
N ILE A 677 29.27 -6.26 45.24
CA ILE A 677 28.64 -6.63 46.51
C ILE A 677 29.72 -7.44 47.26
N PRO A 678 30.38 -6.87 48.30
CA PRO A 678 31.50 -7.53 48.94
C PRO A 678 31.09 -8.91 49.45
N GLU A 679 31.99 -9.88 49.36
CA GLU A 679 31.84 -11.19 50.00
C GLU A 679 30.62 -11.99 49.52
N SER A 680 30.06 -11.65 48.35
CA SER A 680 28.89 -12.32 47.78
C SER A 680 29.28 -13.31 46.69
N LYS A 681 28.98 -14.59 46.88
CA LYS A 681 29.15 -15.63 45.85
C LYS A 681 27.81 -16.20 45.46
N VAL A 682 27.47 -16.12 44.18
CA VAL A 682 26.29 -16.73 43.59
C VAL A 682 26.68 -18.04 42.92
N GLN A 683 25.89 -19.09 43.12
CA GLN A 683 25.96 -20.33 42.36
C GLN A 683 24.65 -20.48 41.59
N LEU A 684 24.74 -20.49 40.26
CA LEU A 684 23.61 -20.58 39.34
C LEU A 684 23.74 -21.87 38.53
N SER A 685 22.75 -22.74 38.68
CA SER A 685 22.57 -23.96 37.91
C SER A 685 21.27 -23.82 37.12
N ILE A 686 21.33 -23.85 35.80
CA ILE A 686 20.15 -23.76 34.93
C ILE A 686 20.11 -24.97 34.00
N GLN A 687 18.99 -25.68 34.02
CA GLN A 687 18.70 -26.73 33.07
C GLN A 687 17.31 -26.55 32.47
N LEU A 688 17.29 -26.22 31.18
CA LEU A 688 16.10 -26.02 30.37
C LEU A 688 15.94 -27.15 29.35
N ASN A 689 14.71 -27.61 29.18
CA ASN A 689 14.28 -28.50 28.12
C ASN A 689 13.57 -27.68 27.05
N ARG A 690 14.10 -27.61 25.83
CA ARG A 690 13.43 -26.93 24.71
C ARG A 690 12.41 -27.90 24.11
N LEU A 691 11.14 -27.54 24.19
CA LEU A 691 10.05 -28.36 23.67
C LEU A 691 9.99 -28.19 22.16
N ARG A 692 10.11 -29.28 21.41
CA ARG A 692 9.87 -29.31 19.97
C ARG A 692 8.48 -29.88 19.69
N LYS A 693 7.76 -29.24 18.78
CA LYS A 693 6.53 -29.77 18.17
C LYS A 693 6.70 -29.81 16.67
N GLN A 694 5.80 -30.53 16.03
CA GLN A 694 5.73 -30.68 14.59
C GLN A 694 4.38 -30.12 14.10
N ASP A 695 4.40 -29.45 12.95
CA ASP A 695 3.21 -29.16 12.16
C ASP A 695 3.50 -29.37 10.65
N ASN A 696 2.58 -28.99 9.78
CA ASN A 696 2.69 -29.25 8.34
C ASN A 696 2.30 -28.04 7.50
N ASN A 697 3.03 -27.79 6.41
CA ASN A 697 2.42 -27.07 5.29
C ASN A 697 1.46 -28.02 4.54
N VAL A 698 0.41 -27.47 3.94
CA VAL A 698 -0.49 -28.21 3.04
C VAL A 698 -0.29 -27.73 1.61
N LEU A 699 0.12 -28.61 0.71
CA LEU A 699 0.58 -28.29 -0.63
C LEU A 699 -0.17 -29.12 -1.68
N GLY A 700 -0.80 -28.43 -2.63
CA GLY A 700 -1.42 -29.02 -3.81
C GLY A 700 -0.81 -28.49 -5.11
N VAL A 701 -0.83 -29.29 -6.15
CA VAL A 701 -0.33 -28.92 -7.48
C VAL A 701 -1.34 -29.28 -8.56
N LEU A 702 -1.49 -28.36 -9.51
CA LEU A 702 -2.21 -28.57 -10.76
C LEU A 702 -1.20 -28.41 -11.90
N HIS A 703 -0.77 -29.53 -12.49
CA HIS A 703 0.13 -29.53 -13.63
C HIS A 703 -0.56 -29.00 -14.89
N PRO A 704 0.18 -28.33 -15.80
CA PRO A 704 -0.36 -28.02 -17.12
C PRO A 704 -0.65 -29.33 -17.89
N PRO A 705 -1.72 -29.42 -18.71
CA PRO A 705 -2.15 -30.69 -19.31
C PRO A 705 -1.17 -31.22 -20.35
N ARG A 706 -0.46 -30.29 -21.00
CA ARG A 706 0.59 -30.55 -22.00
C ARG A 706 1.74 -29.59 -21.70
N PRO A 707 2.71 -30.00 -20.87
CA PRO A 707 3.86 -29.15 -20.63
C PRO A 707 4.68 -29.04 -21.92
N ASP A 708 4.83 -27.83 -22.45
CA ASP A 708 5.67 -27.57 -23.64
C ASP A 708 7.18 -27.73 -23.36
N SER A 709 7.54 -27.86 -22.08
CA SER A 709 8.90 -27.99 -21.57
C SER A 709 9.06 -29.24 -20.72
N ALA A 710 10.24 -29.86 -20.78
CA ALA A 710 10.64 -30.92 -19.86
C ALA A 710 10.68 -30.46 -18.38
N ALA A 711 10.75 -29.15 -18.16
CA ALA A 711 10.62 -28.49 -16.86
C ALA A 711 9.40 -27.54 -16.88
N PRO A 712 8.20 -28.01 -16.50
CA PRO A 712 7.02 -27.15 -16.43
C PRO A 712 7.22 -26.02 -15.42
N GLU A 713 6.64 -24.87 -15.72
CA GLU A 713 6.66 -23.65 -14.90
C GLU A 713 5.34 -23.52 -14.13
N TYR A 714 5.36 -22.79 -13.01
CA TYR A 714 4.24 -22.66 -12.09
C TYR A 714 4.04 -21.24 -11.58
N ILE A 715 2.79 -20.88 -11.33
CA ILE A 715 2.41 -19.76 -10.47
C ILE A 715 1.98 -20.32 -9.12
N MET A 716 2.49 -19.75 -8.03
CA MET A 716 2.16 -20.20 -6.68
C MET A 716 1.19 -19.24 -6.00
N LEU A 717 0.13 -19.78 -5.41
CA LEU A 717 -0.85 -19.04 -4.62
C LEU A 717 -0.78 -19.51 -3.17
N GLY A 718 -0.70 -18.59 -2.22
CA GLY A 718 -0.63 -18.98 -0.82
C GLY A 718 -1.39 -18.10 0.16
N ALA A 719 -1.71 -18.73 1.29
CA ALA A 719 -2.33 -18.13 2.47
C ALA A 719 -1.90 -18.95 3.69
N HIS A 720 -1.55 -18.32 4.80
CA HIS A 720 -1.37 -19.07 6.06
C HIS A 720 -2.72 -19.56 6.58
N TYR A 721 -2.73 -20.54 7.47
CA TYR A 721 -3.96 -21.08 8.06
C TYR A 721 -3.87 -21.25 9.59
N ASP A 722 -2.68 -21.13 10.17
CA ASP A 722 -2.52 -21.07 11.62
C ASP A 722 -2.93 -19.71 12.17
N HIS A 723 -3.34 -19.68 13.44
CA HIS A 723 -3.67 -18.44 14.15
C HIS A 723 -3.27 -18.56 15.63
N LEU A 724 -3.79 -17.68 16.49
CA LEU A 724 -3.26 -17.45 17.86
C LEU A 724 -3.82 -18.38 18.95
N GLY A 725 -4.66 -19.35 18.63
CA GLY A 725 -5.27 -20.25 19.62
C GLY A 725 -6.10 -19.50 20.66
N PHE A 726 -5.64 -19.49 21.92
CA PHE A 726 -6.28 -18.77 23.03
C PHE A 726 -5.63 -17.41 23.35
N GLY A 727 -4.83 -16.87 22.43
CA GLY A 727 -4.16 -15.56 22.58
C GLY A 727 -2.95 -15.58 23.51
N GLU A 728 -2.27 -16.74 23.61
CA GLU A 728 -1.12 -16.95 24.51
C GLU A 728 0.16 -16.24 24.01
N VAL A 729 0.25 -16.05 22.69
CA VAL A 729 1.33 -15.39 21.94
C VAL A 729 0.67 -14.47 20.89
N GLY A 730 1.25 -13.32 20.60
CA GLY A 730 0.80 -12.43 19.51
C GLY A 730 -0.53 -11.68 19.68
N GLY A 731 -1.39 -12.07 20.63
CA GLY A 731 -2.73 -11.48 20.80
C GLY A 731 -2.78 -10.11 21.47
N PHE A 732 -3.71 -9.26 21.03
CA PHE A 732 -3.99 -7.92 21.60
C PHE A 732 -5.25 -7.92 22.49
N ASN A 733 -5.30 -8.84 23.46
CA ASN A 733 -6.45 -9.03 24.35
C ASN A 733 -6.85 -7.72 25.05
N ALA A 734 -8.13 -7.35 24.96
CA ALA A 734 -8.72 -6.38 25.85
C ALA A 734 -8.98 -6.99 27.24
N LYS A 735 -9.19 -6.14 28.24
CA LYS A 735 -9.53 -6.59 29.61
C LYS A 735 -10.87 -7.35 29.59
N GLY A 736 -10.86 -8.62 29.98
CA GLY A 736 -12.03 -9.51 29.92
C GLY A 736 -12.01 -10.52 28.77
N GLU A 737 -11.05 -10.43 27.85
CA GLU A 737 -10.88 -11.36 26.71
C GLU A 737 -9.83 -12.44 26.99
N GLU A 738 -9.36 -12.56 28.24
CA GLU A 738 -8.30 -13.49 28.58
C GLU A 738 -8.74 -14.95 28.36
N LYS A 739 -7.96 -15.72 27.59
CA LYS A 739 -8.21 -17.12 27.24
C LYS A 739 -9.42 -17.36 26.34
N MET A 740 -9.91 -16.33 25.66
CA MET A 740 -10.88 -16.53 24.58
C MET A 740 -10.21 -17.07 23.32
N ILE A 741 -10.97 -17.81 22.52
CA ILE A 741 -10.51 -18.36 21.25
C ILE A 741 -10.33 -17.19 20.26
N HIS A 742 -9.20 -17.17 19.59
CA HIS A 742 -8.92 -16.27 18.47
C HIS A 742 -9.21 -17.03 17.19
N ASN A 743 -10.32 -16.70 16.51
CA ASN A 743 -10.78 -17.46 15.36
C ASN A 743 -10.12 -17.06 14.04
N GLY A 744 -9.53 -15.87 13.91
CA GLY A 744 -8.75 -15.47 12.72
C GLY A 744 -9.53 -15.52 11.42
N ALA A 745 -10.76 -14.97 11.41
CA ALA A 745 -11.64 -15.02 10.26
C ALA A 745 -11.13 -14.18 9.08
N ASP A 746 -10.68 -12.95 9.33
CA ASP A 746 -10.04 -12.12 8.31
C ASP A 746 -8.58 -12.49 8.15
N ASP A 747 -7.85 -12.55 9.28
CA ASP A 747 -6.41 -12.75 9.36
C ASP A 747 -5.96 -13.83 8.37
N ASN A 748 -6.59 -15.01 8.43
CA ASN A 748 -6.19 -16.07 7.53
C ASN A 748 -7.31 -16.94 6.95
N ALA A 749 -8.46 -17.12 7.60
CA ALA A 749 -9.52 -17.96 7.03
C ALA A 749 -10.06 -17.38 5.71
N SER A 750 -10.11 -16.05 5.58
CA SER A 750 -10.51 -15.34 4.36
C SER A 750 -9.58 -15.65 3.17
N GLY A 751 -8.26 -15.65 3.41
CA GLY A 751 -7.23 -15.97 2.42
C GLY A 751 -7.27 -17.44 1.99
N VAL A 752 -7.37 -18.36 2.96
CA VAL A 752 -7.50 -19.80 2.69
C VAL A 752 -8.74 -20.08 1.83
N ALA A 753 -9.87 -19.46 2.16
CA ALA A 753 -11.11 -19.60 1.39
C ALA A 753 -10.95 -19.10 -0.05
N ALA A 754 -10.33 -17.93 -0.25
CA ALA A 754 -10.07 -17.39 -1.57
C ALA A 754 -9.19 -18.33 -2.42
N VAL A 755 -8.11 -18.88 -1.85
CA VAL A 755 -7.20 -19.78 -2.56
C VAL A 755 -7.88 -21.12 -2.91
N LEU A 756 -8.69 -21.68 -2.03
CA LEU A 756 -9.46 -22.91 -2.31
C LEU A 756 -10.49 -22.70 -3.45
N GLU A 757 -11.22 -21.60 -3.43
CA GLU A 757 -12.20 -21.26 -4.48
C GLU A 757 -11.52 -21.00 -5.83
N MET A 758 -10.38 -20.30 -5.83
CA MET A 758 -9.56 -20.14 -7.03
C MET A 758 -9.08 -21.49 -7.56
N ALA A 759 -8.69 -22.42 -6.69
CA ALA A 759 -8.30 -23.77 -7.11
C ALA A 759 -9.43 -24.49 -7.85
N GLY A 760 -10.67 -24.38 -7.33
CA GLY A 760 -11.89 -24.87 -7.98
C GLY A 760 -12.12 -24.26 -9.36
N ALA A 761 -12.09 -22.93 -9.43
CA ALA A 761 -12.32 -22.18 -10.66
C ALA A 761 -11.26 -22.50 -11.75
N ILE A 762 -9.97 -22.54 -11.38
CA ILE A 762 -8.87 -22.86 -12.29
C ILE A 762 -8.96 -24.31 -12.76
N ARG A 763 -9.27 -25.26 -11.87
CA ARG A 763 -9.45 -26.67 -12.26
C ARG A 763 -10.57 -26.85 -13.28
N GLN A 764 -11.69 -26.16 -13.09
CA GLN A 764 -12.79 -26.20 -14.07
C GLN A 764 -12.41 -25.56 -15.41
N GLN A 765 -11.67 -24.46 -15.39
CA GLN A 765 -11.14 -23.84 -16.61
C GLN A 765 -10.23 -24.81 -17.37
N LEU A 766 -9.36 -25.53 -16.66
CA LEU A 766 -8.48 -26.55 -17.24
C LEU A 766 -9.26 -27.68 -17.93
N ILE A 767 -10.37 -28.11 -17.33
CA ILE A 767 -11.25 -29.14 -17.91
C ILE A 767 -11.94 -28.61 -19.18
N LYS A 768 -12.40 -27.36 -19.17
CA LYS A 768 -13.10 -26.74 -20.30
C LYS A 768 -12.19 -26.41 -21.47
N ALA A 769 -10.96 -25.95 -21.21
CA ALA A 769 -10.02 -25.49 -22.21
C ALA A 769 -8.58 -25.94 -21.89
N PRO A 770 -8.26 -27.24 -21.97
CA PRO A 770 -6.96 -27.76 -21.55
C PRO A 770 -5.80 -27.22 -22.39
N ASN A 771 -6.02 -26.90 -23.66
CA ASN A 771 -4.99 -26.37 -24.55
C ASN A 771 -4.72 -24.87 -24.36
N SER A 772 -5.45 -24.19 -23.47
CA SER A 772 -5.24 -22.77 -23.19
C SER A 772 -4.29 -22.50 -22.03
N ILE A 773 -3.74 -23.53 -21.38
CA ILE A 773 -2.96 -23.41 -20.13
C ILE A 773 -1.52 -23.88 -20.37
N LYS A 774 -0.56 -22.96 -20.20
CA LYS A 774 0.88 -23.13 -20.42
C LYS A 774 1.65 -23.40 -19.12
N LYS A 775 1.25 -22.77 -18.02
CA LYS A 775 1.89 -22.91 -16.69
C LYS A 775 0.96 -23.64 -15.72
N GLY A 776 1.55 -24.41 -14.79
CA GLY A 776 0.80 -25.04 -13.70
C GLY A 776 0.51 -24.06 -12.56
N VAL A 777 -0.23 -24.53 -11.57
CA VAL A 777 -0.49 -23.78 -10.33
C VAL A 777 -0.10 -24.61 -9.12
N ILE A 778 0.60 -23.99 -8.17
CA ILE A 778 0.85 -24.52 -6.84
C ILE A 778 -0.08 -23.80 -5.87
N PHE A 779 -0.79 -24.57 -5.05
CA PHE A 779 -1.63 -24.07 -3.97
C PHE A 779 -0.95 -24.40 -2.65
N SER A 780 -0.54 -23.38 -1.90
CA SER A 780 0.28 -23.54 -0.71
C SER A 780 -0.38 -22.92 0.51
N PHE A 781 -0.60 -23.72 1.55
CA PHE A 781 -1.19 -23.26 2.80
C PHE A 781 -0.19 -23.42 3.94
N TRP A 782 0.14 -22.31 4.60
CA TRP A 782 1.27 -22.22 5.53
C TRP A 782 0.83 -22.35 6.99
N SER A 783 1.68 -23.00 7.79
CA SER A 783 1.56 -23.03 9.26
C SER A 783 2.81 -22.40 9.87
N GLY A 784 2.67 -21.81 11.06
CA GLY A 784 3.75 -21.16 11.78
C GLY A 784 4.05 -19.75 11.28
N GLU A 785 3.13 -19.12 10.54
CA GLU A 785 3.25 -17.72 10.11
C GLU A 785 3.31 -16.81 11.34
N GLU A 786 2.37 -17.01 12.27
CA GLU A 786 2.18 -16.26 13.51
C GLU A 786 3.35 -16.39 14.50
N LEU A 787 4.17 -17.42 14.28
CA LEU A 787 5.37 -17.71 15.05
C LEU A 787 6.65 -17.24 14.34
N GLY A 788 6.53 -16.57 13.19
CA GLY A 788 7.62 -16.00 12.41
C GLY A 788 7.88 -16.69 11.08
N LEU A 789 6.85 -16.90 10.26
CA LEU A 789 6.96 -17.41 8.87
C LEU A 789 7.62 -18.79 8.75
N ILE A 790 7.44 -19.66 9.74
CA ILE A 790 8.19 -20.91 9.87
C ILE A 790 7.92 -21.85 8.69
N GLY A 791 6.65 -22.05 8.34
CA GLY A 791 6.23 -22.97 7.28
C GLY A 791 6.70 -22.56 5.89
N SER A 792 6.48 -21.29 5.50
CA SER A 792 6.91 -20.78 4.20
C SER A 792 8.44 -20.75 4.07
N THR A 793 9.16 -20.41 5.15
CA THR A 793 10.63 -20.49 5.19
C THR A 793 11.11 -21.93 5.01
N HIS A 794 10.49 -22.89 5.70
CA HIS A 794 10.82 -24.31 5.54
C HIS A 794 10.61 -24.79 4.10
N PHE A 795 9.54 -24.35 3.42
CA PHE A 795 9.33 -24.64 2.01
C PHE A 795 10.45 -24.06 1.15
N ALA A 796 10.83 -22.80 1.35
CA ALA A 796 11.86 -22.15 0.55
C ALA A 796 13.24 -22.83 0.74
N ASP A 797 13.56 -23.28 1.96
CA ASP A 797 14.82 -23.94 2.28
C ASP A 797 14.87 -25.40 1.80
N GLN A 798 13.73 -26.10 1.83
CA GLN A 798 13.60 -27.50 1.42
C GLN A 798 12.47 -27.65 0.40
N PRO A 799 12.64 -27.08 -0.81
CA PRO A 799 11.54 -26.98 -1.73
C PRO A 799 11.23 -28.35 -2.35
N PRO A 800 9.95 -28.75 -2.44
CA PRO A 800 9.54 -30.03 -3.02
C PRO A 800 9.82 -30.13 -4.53
N MET A 801 10.25 -29.02 -5.14
CA MET A 801 10.71 -28.91 -6.52
C MET A 801 11.68 -27.73 -6.68
N PRO A 802 12.47 -27.64 -7.77
CA PRO A 802 13.36 -26.49 -7.99
C PRO A 802 12.59 -25.16 -8.00
N LEU A 803 13.04 -24.17 -7.20
CA LEU A 803 12.37 -22.88 -7.04
C LEU A 803 12.30 -22.07 -8.34
N GLU A 804 13.24 -22.27 -9.26
CA GLU A 804 13.29 -21.58 -10.56
C GLU A 804 12.10 -21.92 -11.47
N ARG A 805 11.37 -22.99 -11.13
CA ARG A 805 10.10 -23.35 -11.79
C ARG A 805 8.94 -22.47 -11.33
N ILE A 806 9.05 -21.77 -10.20
CA ILE A 806 8.03 -20.87 -9.67
C ILE A 806 8.28 -19.47 -10.25
N LYS A 807 7.36 -18.97 -11.08
CA LYS A 807 7.52 -17.70 -11.79
C LYS A 807 6.92 -16.50 -11.09
N ALA A 808 6.02 -16.74 -10.15
CA ALA A 808 5.52 -15.73 -9.22
C ALA A 808 4.88 -16.39 -8.01
N TYR A 809 4.85 -15.65 -6.89
CA TYR A 809 4.11 -15.98 -5.69
C TYR A 809 3.06 -14.91 -5.38
N LEU A 810 1.78 -15.30 -5.36
CA LEU A 810 0.67 -14.44 -4.98
C LEU A 810 0.19 -14.82 -3.58
N ASN A 811 0.22 -13.86 -2.66
CA ASN A 811 -0.11 -14.04 -1.25
C ASN A 811 -1.50 -13.45 -0.93
N PHE A 812 -2.30 -14.19 -0.16
CA PHE A 812 -3.67 -13.82 0.23
C PHE A 812 -3.77 -13.86 1.75
N ASP A 813 -3.59 -12.69 2.35
CA ASP A 813 -3.54 -12.47 3.79
C ASP A 813 -4.46 -11.28 4.09
N MET A 814 -5.38 -11.42 5.05
CA MET A 814 -6.38 -10.38 5.38
C MET A 814 -7.13 -9.80 4.17
N VAL A 815 -7.86 -10.65 3.44
CA VAL A 815 -8.60 -10.29 2.22
C VAL A 815 -10.12 -10.18 2.40
N GLY A 816 -10.61 -10.30 3.62
CA GLY A 816 -12.03 -10.31 3.97
C GLY A 816 -12.61 -8.95 4.42
N ARG A 817 -11.79 -7.93 4.69
CA ARG A 817 -12.21 -6.65 5.32
C ARG A 817 -12.19 -5.44 4.38
N LEU A 818 -12.51 -5.63 3.10
CA LEU A 818 -12.58 -4.55 2.10
C LEU A 818 -13.47 -3.39 2.59
N ARG A 819 -12.90 -2.18 2.68
CA ARG A 819 -13.57 -0.93 3.09
C ARG A 819 -13.45 0.11 2.00
N GLU A 820 -14.50 0.89 1.77
CA GLU A 820 -14.51 2.00 0.78
C GLU A 820 -14.06 1.56 -0.64
N ASN A 821 -14.29 0.31 -1.02
CA ASN A 821 -13.83 -0.27 -2.29
C ASN A 821 -12.30 -0.22 -2.50
N ARG A 822 -11.53 -0.09 -1.41
CA ARG A 822 -10.08 0.09 -1.40
C ARG A 822 -9.36 -1.24 -1.21
N LEU A 823 -8.59 -1.65 -2.20
CA LEU A 823 -7.76 -2.86 -2.17
C LEU A 823 -6.29 -2.47 -2.26
N THR A 824 -5.48 -2.98 -1.32
CA THR A 824 -4.03 -2.75 -1.33
C THR A 824 -3.35 -3.93 -2.02
N LEU A 825 -2.49 -3.64 -2.99
CA LEU A 825 -1.61 -4.61 -3.64
C LEU A 825 -0.17 -4.24 -3.32
N GLN A 826 0.55 -5.15 -2.67
CA GLN A 826 1.91 -4.91 -2.17
C GLN A 826 2.93 -5.78 -2.90
N GLY A 827 4.19 -5.35 -2.94
CA GLY A 827 5.24 -5.99 -3.71
C GLY A 827 5.18 -5.70 -5.21
N THR A 828 4.46 -4.66 -5.65
CA THR A 828 4.32 -4.31 -7.07
C THR A 828 5.64 -3.93 -7.73
N GLY A 829 6.68 -3.60 -6.96
CA GLY A 829 8.02 -3.33 -7.48
C GLY A 829 8.83 -4.59 -7.77
N SER A 830 8.40 -5.77 -7.31
CA SER A 830 9.14 -7.04 -7.52
C SER A 830 9.20 -7.49 -8.99
N SER A 831 8.41 -6.86 -9.86
CA SER A 831 8.45 -7.02 -11.32
C SER A 831 7.98 -5.73 -12.00
N SER A 832 8.63 -5.37 -13.11
CA SER A 832 8.26 -4.20 -13.93
C SER A 832 6.87 -4.32 -14.55
N GLU A 833 6.39 -5.54 -14.75
CA GLU A 833 5.15 -5.84 -15.45
C GLU A 833 3.91 -5.77 -14.52
N TRP A 834 4.08 -5.74 -13.20
CA TRP A 834 2.95 -5.79 -12.28
C TRP A 834 1.95 -4.66 -12.48
N LYS A 835 2.42 -3.42 -12.66
CA LYS A 835 1.51 -2.25 -12.78
C LYS A 835 0.61 -2.34 -14.01
N SER A 836 1.14 -2.68 -15.18
CA SER A 836 0.35 -2.82 -16.41
C SER A 836 -0.56 -4.05 -16.35
N PHE A 837 -0.09 -5.14 -15.75
CA PHE A 837 -0.88 -6.35 -15.54
C PHE A 837 -2.08 -6.11 -14.60
N ILE A 838 -1.85 -5.45 -13.46
CA ILE A 838 -2.88 -5.07 -12.49
C ILE A 838 -3.87 -4.08 -13.11
N GLU A 839 -3.37 -3.08 -13.85
CA GLU A 839 -4.19 -2.09 -14.57
C GLU A 839 -5.27 -2.78 -15.42
N LYS A 840 -4.87 -3.68 -16.32
CA LYS A 840 -5.77 -4.42 -17.22
C LYS A 840 -6.95 -5.04 -16.48
N TRP A 841 -6.68 -5.81 -15.42
CA TRP A 841 -7.72 -6.53 -14.68
C TRP A 841 -8.55 -5.60 -13.77
N ASN A 842 -7.97 -4.49 -13.33
CA ASN A 842 -8.69 -3.50 -12.52
C ASN A 842 -9.61 -2.59 -13.36
N ILE A 843 -9.37 -2.45 -14.67
CA ILE A 843 -10.33 -1.78 -15.58
C ILE A 843 -11.71 -2.41 -15.41
N ILE A 844 -11.78 -3.73 -15.39
CA ILE A 844 -13.01 -4.52 -15.26
C ILE A 844 -13.49 -4.57 -13.81
N SER A 845 -12.57 -4.74 -12.85
CA SER A 845 -12.94 -5.06 -11.45
C SER A 845 -13.29 -3.82 -10.61
N GLY A 846 -12.79 -2.66 -11.02
CA GLY A 846 -13.21 -1.36 -10.50
C GLY A 846 -12.84 -1.11 -9.04
N PHE A 847 -11.70 -1.60 -8.56
CA PHE A 847 -11.21 -1.26 -7.22
C PHE A 847 -10.52 0.10 -7.19
N GLN A 848 -10.62 0.79 -6.05
CA GLN A 848 -9.70 1.85 -5.69
C GLN A 848 -8.40 1.19 -5.22
N LEU A 849 -7.43 1.04 -6.12
CA LEU A 849 -6.18 0.36 -5.80
C LEU A 849 -5.21 1.28 -5.06
N ILE A 850 -4.58 0.74 -4.02
CA ILE A 850 -3.36 1.28 -3.43
C ILE A 850 -2.23 0.33 -3.80
N LEU A 851 -1.28 0.82 -4.60
CA LEU A 851 -0.12 0.03 -4.98
C LEU A 851 1.05 0.38 -4.07
N GLN A 852 1.70 -0.64 -3.51
CA GLN A 852 2.92 -0.50 -2.72
C GLN A 852 4.05 -1.26 -3.41
N ASP A 853 5.07 -0.52 -3.83
CA ASP A 853 6.18 -1.09 -4.60
C ASP A 853 7.10 -1.96 -3.73
N ASP A 854 7.15 -1.75 -2.41
CA ASP A 854 8.01 -2.50 -1.50
C ASP A 854 7.62 -4.00 -1.42
N PRO A 855 8.52 -4.93 -1.79
CA PRO A 855 8.28 -6.36 -1.71
C PRO A 855 8.73 -7.00 -0.38
N TYR A 856 9.40 -6.26 0.51
CA TYR A 856 9.86 -6.76 1.81
C TYR A 856 8.75 -6.70 2.86
N LEU A 857 7.73 -7.55 2.70
CA LEU A 857 6.54 -7.56 3.54
C LEU A 857 6.67 -8.55 4.69
N PRO A 858 6.17 -8.23 5.91
CA PRO A 858 6.21 -9.12 7.07
C PRO A 858 5.13 -10.22 6.98
N THR A 859 5.09 -10.96 5.88
CA THR A 859 4.19 -12.09 5.58
C THR A 859 4.97 -13.11 4.76
N ASP A 860 4.36 -14.22 4.36
CA ASP A 860 5.01 -15.37 3.70
C ASP A 860 5.78 -15.00 2.41
N THR A 861 5.50 -13.85 1.79
CA THR A 861 6.30 -13.33 0.66
C THR A 861 7.78 -13.17 0.98
N THR A 862 8.13 -12.94 2.26
CA THR A 862 9.52 -12.82 2.73
C THR A 862 10.34 -14.07 2.46
N ALA A 863 9.73 -15.26 2.42
CA ALA A 863 10.43 -16.51 2.10
C ALA A 863 10.81 -16.61 0.61
N PHE A 864 10.09 -15.92 -0.29
CA PHE A 864 10.17 -16.14 -1.74
C PHE A 864 10.86 -15.02 -2.51
N TYR A 865 10.59 -13.76 -2.18
CA TYR A 865 11.17 -12.63 -2.90
C TYR A 865 12.72 -12.65 -2.91
N PRO A 866 13.42 -12.93 -1.78
CA PRO A 866 14.89 -13.05 -1.77
C PRO A 866 15.44 -14.19 -2.62
N GLN A 867 14.60 -15.17 -3.00
CA GLN A 867 14.96 -16.28 -3.87
C GLN A 867 14.81 -15.95 -5.36
N GLY A 868 14.57 -14.68 -5.71
CA GLY A 868 14.43 -14.24 -7.11
C GLY A 868 13.04 -14.46 -7.70
N ILE A 869 12.02 -14.66 -6.86
CA ILE A 869 10.63 -14.90 -7.29
C ILE A 869 9.84 -13.59 -7.17
N PRO A 870 9.24 -13.06 -8.26
CA PRO A 870 8.30 -11.94 -8.19
C PRO A 870 7.14 -12.24 -7.23
N VAL A 871 6.80 -11.28 -6.37
CA VAL A 871 5.74 -11.43 -5.35
C VAL A 871 4.64 -10.38 -5.52
N LEU A 872 3.41 -10.76 -5.20
CA LEU A 872 2.28 -9.83 -5.14
C LEU A 872 1.36 -10.22 -3.98
N SER A 873 1.22 -9.35 -2.98
CA SER A 873 0.35 -9.60 -1.82
C SER A 873 -0.95 -8.81 -1.94
N PHE A 874 -2.08 -9.47 -1.68
CA PHE A 874 -3.40 -8.87 -1.61
C PHE A 874 -3.74 -8.58 -0.15
N PHE A 875 -4.16 -7.34 0.14
CA PHE A 875 -4.40 -6.91 1.52
C PHE A 875 -5.53 -5.87 1.61
N THR A 876 -6.41 -6.02 2.60
CA THR A 876 -7.55 -5.08 2.81
C THR A 876 -7.33 -4.05 3.93
N GLY A 877 -6.16 -4.07 4.58
CA GLY A 877 -5.82 -3.13 5.64
C GLY A 877 -6.09 -3.71 7.04
N SER A 878 -5.35 -3.22 8.04
CA SER A 878 -5.57 -3.61 9.43
C SER A 878 -6.90 -3.06 9.99
N HIS A 879 -7.42 -3.71 11.02
CA HIS A 879 -8.66 -3.33 11.70
C HIS A 879 -8.58 -3.57 13.22
N GLU A 880 -9.53 -3.04 13.99
CA GLU A 880 -9.49 -3.07 15.45
C GLU A 880 -9.65 -4.48 16.06
N GLU A 881 -10.25 -5.40 15.30
CA GLU A 881 -10.44 -6.80 15.70
C GLU A 881 -9.24 -7.70 15.33
N TYR A 882 -8.23 -7.18 14.64
CA TYR A 882 -7.03 -7.94 14.26
C TYR A 882 -6.32 -8.50 15.50
N HIS A 883 -5.96 -9.79 15.45
CA HIS A 883 -5.35 -10.54 16.57
C HIS A 883 -6.17 -10.47 17.87
N ARG A 884 -7.50 -10.44 17.75
CA ARG A 884 -8.44 -10.50 18.89
C ARG A 884 -9.46 -11.62 18.70
N PRO A 885 -10.13 -12.05 19.78
CA PRO A 885 -11.21 -13.03 19.70
C PRO A 885 -12.35 -12.60 18.76
N ALA A 886 -12.56 -11.28 18.61
CA ALA A 886 -13.61 -10.72 17.77
C ALA A 886 -13.34 -10.80 16.25
N ASP A 887 -12.17 -11.31 15.80
CA ASP A 887 -11.94 -11.61 14.39
C ASP A 887 -12.72 -12.87 13.96
N ASP A 888 -14.03 -12.69 13.82
CA ASP A 888 -15.02 -13.71 13.54
C ASP A 888 -15.69 -13.53 12.16
N PRO A 889 -16.28 -14.61 11.58
CA PRO A 889 -16.88 -14.58 10.24
C PRO A 889 -17.91 -13.46 10.02
N ASP A 890 -18.70 -13.13 11.04
CA ASP A 890 -19.76 -12.13 10.96
C ASP A 890 -19.22 -10.70 10.75
N THR A 891 -17.92 -10.51 10.92
CA THR A 891 -17.26 -9.22 10.75
C THR A 891 -16.71 -9.01 9.32
N LEU A 892 -16.76 -10.02 8.46
CA LEU A 892 -16.25 -9.96 7.09
C LEU A 892 -17.18 -9.23 6.12
N ASN A 893 -16.56 -8.58 5.13
CA ASN A 893 -17.25 -8.06 3.96
C ASN A 893 -17.32 -9.14 2.87
N TRP A 894 -18.36 -9.97 2.90
CA TRP A 894 -18.55 -11.09 1.97
C TRP A 894 -18.53 -10.68 0.48
N ARG A 895 -19.20 -9.58 0.14
CA ARG A 895 -19.20 -9.03 -1.23
C ARG A 895 -17.79 -8.58 -1.64
N GLY A 896 -17.03 -8.00 -0.71
CA GLY A 896 -15.64 -7.62 -0.92
C GLY A 896 -14.74 -8.82 -1.18
N LEU A 897 -14.80 -9.84 -0.32
CA LEU A 897 -14.05 -11.09 -0.44
C LEU A 897 -14.34 -11.81 -1.77
N LEU A 898 -15.61 -11.87 -2.16
CA LEU A 898 -16.03 -12.44 -3.45
C LEU A 898 -15.38 -11.70 -4.63
N ARG A 899 -15.49 -10.37 -4.65
CA ARG A 899 -14.91 -9.56 -5.72
C ARG A 899 -13.40 -9.69 -5.80
N ILE A 900 -12.71 -9.70 -4.66
CA ILE A 900 -11.24 -9.87 -4.59
C ILE A 900 -10.85 -11.25 -5.14
N SER A 901 -11.53 -12.31 -4.70
CA SER A 901 -11.28 -13.69 -5.14
C SER A 901 -11.45 -13.85 -6.65
N GLN A 902 -12.49 -13.23 -7.22
CA GLN A 902 -12.75 -13.30 -8.66
C GLN A 902 -11.78 -12.43 -9.48
N PHE A 903 -11.35 -11.27 -8.96
CA PHE A 903 -10.29 -10.46 -9.57
C PHE A 903 -8.96 -11.22 -9.59
N ALA A 904 -8.57 -11.82 -8.46
CA ALA A 904 -7.39 -12.65 -8.36
C ALA A 904 -7.47 -13.89 -9.28
N ALA A 905 -8.63 -14.55 -9.36
CA ALA A 905 -8.83 -15.68 -10.26
C ALA A 905 -8.61 -15.32 -11.75
N LYS A 906 -9.11 -14.15 -12.18
CA LYS A 906 -8.90 -13.65 -13.56
C LYS A 906 -7.44 -13.31 -13.82
N ALA A 907 -6.78 -12.65 -12.87
CA ALA A 907 -5.36 -12.37 -12.93
C ALA A 907 -4.55 -13.68 -13.04
N VAL A 908 -4.75 -14.62 -12.13
CA VAL A 908 -4.04 -15.92 -12.14
C VAL A 908 -4.28 -16.68 -13.44
N LYS A 909 -5.52 -16.70 -13.96
CA LYS A 909 -5.83 -17.32 -15.25
C LYS A 909 -4.93 -16.78 -16.37
N SER A 910 -4.74 -15.46 -16.42
CA SER A 910 -3.85 -14.83 -17.38
C SER A 910 -2.37 -15.12 -17.12
N LEU A 911 -1.96 -15.32 -15.87
CA LEU A 911 -0.59 -15.72 -15.56
C LEU A 911 -0.27 -17.18 -15.93
N ILE A 912 -1.27 -17.99 -16.26
CA ILE A 912 -1.07 -19.41 -16.59
C ILE A 912 -1.46 -19.78 -18.01
N ASP A 913 -2.13 -18.90 -18.75
CA ASP A 913 -2.59 -19.19 -20.10
C ASP A 913 -1.51 -19.00 -21.17
N ASN A 914 -1.89 -19.18 -22.44
CA ASN A 914 -0.97 -19.06 -23.59
C ASN A 914 -0.50 -17.61 -23.84
N GLU A 915 -1.21 -16.62 -23.31
CA GLU A 915 -0.88 -15.19 -23.41
C GLU A 915 -0.19 -14.68 -22.13
N SER A 916 0.24 -15.60 -21.26
CA SER A 916 0.89 -15.26 -20.01
C SER A 916 2.08 -14.34 -20.21
N PRO A 917 2.11 -13.20 -19.48
CA PRO A 917 3.27 -12.32 -19.52
C PRO A 917 4.48 -13.00 -18.89
N GLU A 918 5.66 -12.64 -19.39
CA GLU A 918 6.91 -12.94 -18.71
C GLU A 918 7.11 -11.91 -17.60
N LEU A 919 7.17 -12.37 -16.35
CA LEU A 919 7.39 -11.52 -15.19
C LEU A 919 8.89 -11.45 -14.92
N THR A 920 9.46 -10.26 -15.09
CA THR A 920 10.88 -10.03 -14.85
C THR A 920 11.07 -9.76 -13.37
N TYR A 921 11.89 -10.56 -12.69
CA TYR A 921 12.29 -10.24 -11.32
C TYR A 921 13.05 -8.91 -11.30
N THR A 922 12.57 -7.99 -10.47
CA THR A 922 13.20 -6.69 -10.24
C THR A 922 13.68 -6.63 -8.80
N GLU A 923 14.99 -6.46 -8.62
CA GLU A 923 15.54 -6.18 -7.30
C GLU A 923 15.21 -4.73 -6.91
N VAL A 924 14.24 -4.59 -6.01
CA VAL A 924 13.85 -3.31 -5.41
C VAL A 924 14.82 -2.95 -4.29
N ALA A 925 15.45 -1.79 -4.39
CA ALA A 925 16.12 -1.19 -3.25
C ALA A 925 15.04 -0.81 -2.21
N PRO A 926 15.19 -1.17 -0.91
CA PRO A 926 14.22 -0.80 0.11
C PRO A 926 13.99 0.71 0.07
N ILE A 927 12.72 1.10 0.04
CA ILE A 927 12.32 2.51 0.01
C ILE A 927 12.58 3.07 1.42
N GLN A 928 13.39 4.13 1.51
CA GLN A 928 13.55 4.93 2.74
C GLN A 928 12.28 5.73 3.03
N ASN A 929 11.15 5.09 3.32
CA ASN A 929 9.92 5.81 3.63
C ASN A 929 9.97 6.32 5.07
N GLY A 930 10.35 7.58 5.21
CA GLY A 930 10.10 8.38 6.41
C GLY A 930 8.60 8.53 6.64
N GLY A 931 8.04 7.67 7.48
CA GLY A 931 6.59 7.61 7.78
C GLY A 931 6.22 7.27 9.22
N GLN A 932 7.21 7.22 10.12
CA GLN A 932 7.18 7.51 11.55
C GLN A 932 8.67 7.51 11.90
N ARG A 933 9.17 8.48 12.68
CA ARG A 933 10.61 8.54 12.99
C ARG A 933 11.00 7.38 13.91
N ASP A 934 11.13 6.19 13.35
CA ASP A 934 11.97 5.13 13.87
C ASP A 934 13.31 5.15 13.15
N THR A 935 14.37 5.15 13.94
CA THR A 935 15.70 5.56 13.54
C THR A 935 16.39 4.53 12.65
N LEU A 936 17.18 5.04 11.70
CA LEU A 936 18.21 4.38 10.91
C LEU A 936 18.83 3.18 11.65
N ARG A 937 18.52 1.95 11.21
CA ARG A 937 19.26 0.74 11.63
C ARG A 937 20.50 0.58 10.77
N VAL A 938 21.51 -0.11 11.26
CA VAL A 938 22.75 -0.37 10.51
C VAL A 938 22.54 -1.59 9.61
N TYR A 939 23.09 -1.56 8.41
CA TYR A 939 22.89 -2.56 7.38
C TYR A 939 24.19 -2.99 6.72
N LEU A 940 24.40 -4.30 6.63
CA LEU A 940 25.55 -4.91 5.96
C LEU A 940 25.18 -5.63 4.67
N GLY A 941 23.89 -5.83 4.36
CA GLY A 941 23.51 -6.61 3.18
C GLY A 941 23.84 -8.09 3.28
N THR A 942 23.92 -8.64 4.49
CA THR A 942 23.95 -10.10 4.71
C THR A 942 22.53 -10.61 4.80
N ILE A 943 22.26 -11.83 4.33
CA ILE A 943 20.98 -12.51 4.50
C ILE A 943 21.22 -13.69 5.45
N PRO A 944 20.81 -13.57 6.73
CA PRO A 944 21.06 -14.61 7.70
C PRO A 944 20.18 -15.84 7.50
N ASP A 945 20.77 -17.00 7.75
CA ASP A 945 20.08 -18.28 7.92
C ASP A 945 19.50 -18.34 9.35
N TYR A 946 18.19 -18.12 9.47
CA TYR A 946 17.49 -18.15 10.76
C TYR A 946 17.27 -19.57 11.29
N THR A 947 17.57 -20.60 10.48
CA THR A 947 17.31 -22.01 10.80
C THR A 947 18.56 -22.78 11.25
N SER A 948 19.75 -22.22 11.05
CA SER A 948 21.04 -22.86 11.35
C SER A 948 21.39 -22.84 12.85
N GLU A 949 21.79 -24.00 13.40
CA GLU A 949 22.29 -24.14 14.80
C GLU A 949 23.82 -23.97 14.94
N THR A 950 24.51 -23.47 13.92
CA THR A 950 25.98 -23.27 13.91
C THR A 950 26.44 -22.15 14.87
N GLU A 951 27.59 -22.30 15.54
CA GLU A 951 28.20 -21.20 16.32
C GLU A 951 28.63 -20.05 15.37
N GLY A 952 27.85 -18.96 15.40
CA GLY A 952 27.96 -17.84 14.46
C GLY A 952 26.64 -17.58 13.71
N VAL A 953 26.69 -16.78 12.65
CA VAL A 953 25.54 -16.54 11.76
C VAL A 953 25.86 -17.01 10.37
N LYS A 954 25.29 -18.16 9.99
CA LYS A 954 25.36 -18.67 8.64
C LYS A 954 24.56 -17.75 7.71
N LEU A 955 25.05 -17.54 6.50
CA LEU A 955 24.39 -16.72 5.49
C LEU A 955 23.71 -17.62 4.47
N THR A 956 22.41 -17.43 4.25
CA THR A 956 21.72 -17.96 3.06
C THR A 956 22.11 -17.18 1.81
N GLY A 957 22.59 -15.94 1.97
CA GLY A 957 23.09 -15.12 0.87
C GLY A 957 23.63 -13.78 1.31
N VAL A 958 24.03 -12.98 0.31
CA VAL A 958 24.37 -11.57 0.48
C VAL A 958 23.67 -10.76 -0.60
N ARG A 959 23.29 -9.53 -0.25
CA ARG A 959 22.64 -8.57 -1.13
C ARG A 959 23.66 -8.00 -2.11
N ALA A 960 23.42 -8.18 -3.41
CA ALA A 960 24.30 -7.68 -4.47
C ALA A 960 24.52 -6.16 -4.35
N GLY A 961 25.76 -5.71 -4.51
CA GLY A 961 26.16 -4.31 -4.33
C GLY A 961 26.09 -3.77 -2.90
N GLY A 962 25.60 -4.57 -1.94
CA GLY A 962 25.58 -4.26 -0.51
C GLY A 962 26.98 -4.34 0.12
N PRO A 963 27.16 -3.87 1.37
CA PRO A 963 28.46 -3.92 2.03
C PRO A 963 29.10 -5.31 2.09
N ALA A 964 28.31 -6.35 2.37
CA ALA A 964 28.76 -7.73 2.49
C ALA A 964 29.23 -8.30 1.15
N ASP A 965 28.48 -8.04 0.08
CA ASP A 965 28.88 -8.42 -1.28
C ASP A 965 30.15 -7.69 -1.72
N LYS A 966 30.24 -6.36 -1.49
CA LYS A 966 31.46 -5.58 -1.73
C LYS A 966 32.67 -6.06 -0.90
N ALA A 967 32.42 -6.59 0.29
CA ALA A 967 33.44 -7.21 1.14
C ALA A 967 33.77 -8.66 0.73
N GLY A 968 33.03 -9.23 -0.23
CA GLY A 968 33.24 -10.57 -0.79
C GLY A 968 32.69 -11.71 0.05
N LEU A 969 31.69 -11.45 0.89
CA LEU A 969 30.91 -12.47 1.59
C LEU A 969 29.99 -13.19 0.58
N LYS A 970 29.61 -14.43 0.87
CA LYS A 970 28.82 -15.32 -0.01
C LYS A 970 27.83 -16.15 0.80
N ALA A 971 26.84 -16.73 0.10
CA ALA A 971 26.00 -17.78 0.66
C ALA A 971 26.87 -18.94 1.18
N GLY A 972 26.53 -19.45 2.36
CA GLY A 972 27.29 -20.50 3.07
C GLY A 972 28.38 -19.99 4.02
N ASP A 973 28.74 -18.70 4.00
CA ASP A 973 29.66 -18.12 4.99
C ASP A 973 29.00 -18.08 6.38
N VAL A 974 29.79 -18.31 7.43
CA VAL A 974 29.34 -18.17 8.83
C VAL A 974 30.05 -17.00 9.49
N ILE A 975 29.33 -15.93 9.82
CA ILE A 975 29.89 -14.76 10.51
C ILE A 975 30.16 -15.12 11.97
N THR A 976 31.42 -15.00 12.39
CA THR A 976 31.87 -15.31 13.76
C THR A 976 32.29 -14.07 14.55
N SER A 977 32.53 -12.93 13.89
CA SER A 977 32.80 -11.65 14.54
C SER A 977 32.39 -10.48 13.66
N LEU A 978 31.86 -9.39 14.25
CA LEU A 978 31.56 -8.12 13.57
C LEU A 978 31.92 -6.95 14.50
N ALA A 979 32.63 -5.94 13.99
CA ALA A 979 33.06 -4.76 14.74
C ALA A 979 33.87 -5.11 16.01
N GLY A 980 34.66 -6.19 15.95
CA GLY A 980 35.42 -6.72 17.10
C GLY A 980 34.56 -7.43 18.14
N LYS A 981 33.26 -7.62 17.89
CA LYS A 981 32.34 -8.37 18.77
C LYS A 981 32.17 -9.80 18.27
N PRO A 982 32.37 -10.82 19.13
CA PRO A 982 32.12 -12.20 18.77
C PRO A 982 30.63 -12.45 18.53
N ILE A 983 30.32 -13.13 17.43
CA ILE A 983 28.96 -13.50 17.02
C ILE A 983 28.78 -14.98 17.26
N LYS A 984 27.86 -15.37 18.15
CA LYS A 984 27.53 -16.79 18.41
C LYS A 984 26.18 -17.20 17.86
N ASN A 985 25.27 -16.24 17.66
CA ASN A 985 23.93 -16.47 17.14
C ASN A 985 23.41 -15.22 16.39
N ILE A 986 22.21 -15.35 15.80
CA ILE A 986 21.57 -14.30 15.00
C ILE A 986 21.27 -13.00 15.73
N TYR A 987 21.04 -13.07 17.04
CA TYR A 987 20.76 -11.89 17.85
C TYR A 987 22.04 -11.11 18.13
N ASP A 988 23.14 -11.81 18.44
CA ASP A 988 24.46 -11.19 18.57
C ASP A 988 24.81 -10.39 17.32
N TYR A 989 24.48 -10.95 16.15
CA TYR A 989 24.65 -10.29 14.88
C TYR A 989 23.75 -9.06 14.72
N THR A 990 22.46 -9.18 15.03
CA THR A 990 21.50 -8.05 14.99
C THR A 990 21.93 -6.89 15.89
N TYR A 991 22.51 -7.20 17.05
CA TYR A 991 22.97 -6.18 17.99
C TYR A 991 24.37 -5.65 17.67
N ALA A 992 25.26 -6.48 17.12
CA ALA A 992 26.54 -6.03 16.60
C ALA A 992 26.36 -5.13 15.38
N LEU A 993 25.31 -5.36 14.59
CA LEU A 993 24.84 -4.45 13.56
C LEU A 993 24.47 -3.10 14.17
N ASP A 994 23.56 -3.05 15.15
CA ASP A 994 23.15 -1.78 15.79
C ASP A 994 24.31 -1.02 16.47
N ALA A 995 25.39 -1.72 16.83
CA ALA A 995 26.61 -1.10 17.37
C ALA A 995 27.61 -0.61 16.30
N ALA A 996 27.47 -1.03 15.04
CA ALA A 996 28.37 -0.64 13.97
C ALA A 996 28.05 0.78 13.46
N THR A 997 29.06 1.59 13.15
CA THR A 997 28.84 2.97 12.72
C THR A 997 28.67 3.03 11.20
N ILE A 998 27.56 3.62 10.75
CA ILE A 998 27.28 3.86 9.33
C ILE A 998 28.43 4.68 8.71
N GLY A 999 28.92 4.25 7.54
CA GLY A 999 29.98 4.92 6.78
C GLY A 999 31.40 4.65 7.30
N LYS A 1000 31.57 3.96 8.44
CA LYS A 1000 32.89 3.65 9.01
C LYS A 1000 33.30 2.22 8.70
N THR A 1001 34.47 2.04 8.10
CA THR A 1001 35.03 0.69 7.89
C THR A 1001 35.09 -0.07 9.20
N THR A 1002 34.50 -1.26 9.17
CA THR A 1002 34.28 -2.16 10.29
C THR A 1002 34.83 -3.53 9.91
N GLU A 1003 35.48 -4.20 10.84
CA GLU A 1003 36.03 -5.52 10.59
C GLU A 1003 34.96 -6.60 10.77
N ILE A 1004 34.95 -7.62 9.91
CA ILE A 1004 34.08 -8.79 9.98
C ILE A 1004 34.90 -10.05 9.77
N THR A 1005 34.70 -11.06 10.61
CA THR A 1005 35.34 -12.39 10.47
C THR A 1005 34.28 -13.41 10.10
N ILE A 1006 34.59 -14.23 9.10
CA ILE A 1006 33.72 -15.29 8.59
C ILE A 1006 34.45 -16.63 8.58
N LEU A 1007 33.71 -17.73 8.70
CA LEU A 1007 34.17 -19.07 8.35
C LEU A 1007 33.61 -19.44 6.97
N ARG A 1008 34.48 -19.87 6.07
CA ARG A 1008 34.12 -20.41 4.76
C ARG A 1008 34.79 -21.76 4.59
N SER A 1009 34.01 -22.83 4.51
CA SER A 1009 34.54 -24.21 4.45
C SER A 1009 35.56 -24.48 5.57
N ASP A 1010 35.22 -24.10 6.81
CA ASP A 1010 36.04 -24.22 8.02
C ASP A 1010 37.34 -23.38 8.07
N VAL A 1011 37.57 -22.50 7.09
CA VAL A 1011 38.69 -21.55 7.10
C VAL A 1011 38.20 -20.19 7.60
N SER A 1012 38.88 -19.66 8.63
CA SER A 1012 38.62 -18.31 9.17
C SER A 1012 39.22 -17.24 8.26
N ILE A 1013 38.38 -16.30 7.80
CA ILE A 1013 38.72 -15.23 6.88
C ILE A 1013 38.26 -13.90 7.48
N GLN A 1014 39.20 -12.96 7.62
CA GLN A 1014 38.93 -11.60 8.07
C GLN A 1014 38.73 -10.67 6.87
N LYS A 1015 37.71 -9.80 6.95
CA LYS A 1015 37.32 -8.86 5.90
C LYS A 1015 37.02 -7.49 6.49
N ASN A 1016 37.11 -6.47 5.65
CA ASN A 1016 36.67 -5.12 5.96
C ASN A 1016 35.35 -4.86 5.26
N ILE A 1017 34.37 -4.36 6.02
CA ILE A 1017 33.03 -4.04 5.54
C ILE A 1017 32.68 -2.62 5.95
N VAL A 1018 32.02 -1.85 5.07
CA VAL A 1018 31.58 -0.48 5.39
C VAL A 1018 30.06 -0.52 5.58
N PRO A 1019 29.56 -0.52 6.84
CA PRO A 1019 28.13 -0.54 7.09
C PRO A 1019 27.46 0.70 6.52
N ILE A 1020 26.26 0.51 5.98
CA ILE A 1020 25.42 1.61 5.51
C ILE A 1020 24.17 1.70 6.38
N ALA A 1021 23.43 2.81 6.32
CA ALA A 1021 22.10 2.83 6.91
C ALA A 1021 21.22 1.81 6.19
N ARG A 1022 20.43 1.04 6.94
CA ARG A 1022 19.29 0.28 6.43
C ARG A 1022 18.40 1.32 5.74
N PRO A 1023 18.23 1.24 4.41
CA PRO A 1023 17.39 2.18 3.71
C PRO A 1023 15.99 2.16 4.31
#